data_AF-A0A9P5RJG7-F1
#
_entry.id   AF-A0A9P5RJG7-F1
#
_cell.length_a   1.000
_cell.length_b   1.000
_cell.length_c   1.000
_cell.angle_alpha   90.00
_cell.angle_beta   90.00
_cell.angle_gamma   90.00
#
_symmetry.space_group_name_H-M   'P 1'
#
loop_
_entity.id
_entity.type
_entity.pdbx_description
1 polymer ?
#
loop_
_entity_poly.entity_id
_entity_poly.type
_entity_poly.pdbx_seq_one_letter_code
_entity_poly.pdbx_strand_id
1 'polypeptide(L)'
;MRLVCKDWYNICTDLAPVCYTWRLQIHPTDVDINTNQDIYNSVSFAHNITIMVDNSVDKSAPISQRFVAWVKMTGLLSNLMENLREQHADSRLESLHIKEGILERLDIQLPQLPPLNSLIKLQIDVDARWDIVHLFTILSACPNLHELSVKPSHVAASAPQHTLNSAPQLSEITAAQELAMASTPSTLPTMSQLQVCSLYNLIITLPALDMFLQACSHLKKLVLARCSLIVRRGQDPALIESISNHPNQGTIITGRVGTHCPDLTTFHLSMARGGSYGLESRELVFVLDTFPQVDEFNFAAQEMRPNLYRAFSTAVVNRITTLNLLPVQPQTVSTRGIPLRQILCTFEHLIHLRAPTAVYYHEDMDLNDVKGQLRDRKIRPDCSSGRSDPRIPTDDPAKVHQYIWACRGLKTLHMTIDITGSDSGSPVTSLIIFGFLSRMCPQLEELYLKRWNLNLKLYGGFSLLARLQQLERVRIVMEYHSRMDEAALLWIHPDPPSIWDRFVYPILRHQIVNRLERVYDGVSLAEGTMTGSKLVERGHELGMDLSKIGYPEDLLEWMDARYRTTATTAATTAPHPRETLRNLPNLELLWIECAKPGGKGSAQRLKTHVDKIRPVVHFQMNKEPKDDFFYTTLQQY
;
A
#
# COMPACT_ATOMS: atom_id res chain seq x y z
N MET A 1 12.04 14.34 -15.80
CA MET A 1 12.09 15.12 -17.04
C MET A 1 12.59 16.52 -16.67
N ARG A 2 13.88 16.82 -16.88
CA ARG A 2 14.43 18.19 -16.78
C ARG A 2 14.33 18.76 -18.20
N LEU A 3 13.36 19.61 -18.50
CA LEU A 3 13.21 20.16 -19.86
C LEU A 3 12.81 21.64 -19.81
N VAL A 4 13.76 22.49 -20.22
CA VAL A 4 13.64 23.54 -21.25
C VAL A 4 12.33 24.35 -21.20
N CYS A 5 12.34 25.42 -20.42
CA CYS A 5 11.15 26.08 -19.91
C CYS A 5 10.53 27.18 -20.80
N LYS A 6 11.19 27.63 -21.88
CA LYS A 6 10.71 28.80 -22.64
C LYS A 6 10.08 28.45 -23.98
N ASP A 7 10.75 27.64 -24.79
CA ASP A 7 10.28 27.31 -26.14
C ASP A 7 9.03 26.43 -26.11
N TRP A 8 8.96 25.46 -25.19
CA TRP A 8 7.77 24.63 -25.02
C TRP A 8 6.60 25.39 -24.41
N TYR A 9 6.87 26.36 -23.53
CA TYR A 9 5.83 27.22 -22.96
C TYR A 9 5.12 28.02 -24.06
N ASN A 10 5.87 28.68 -24.95
CA ASN A 10 5.31 29.43 -26.07
C ASN A 10 4.50 28.55 -27.04
N ILE A 11 4.83 27.26 -27.15
CA ILE A 11 4.07 26.29 -27.96
C ILE A 11 2.78 25.86 -27.24
N CYS A 12 2.81 25.76 -25.91
CA CYS A 12 1.71 25.28 -25.10
C CYS A 12 0.68 26.35 -24.71
N THR A 13 1.04 27.64 -24.69
CA THR A 13 0.12 28.73 -24.32
C THR A 13 -1.09 28.83 -25.24
N ASP A 14 -0.96 28.39 -26.49
CA ASP A 14 -2.04 28.40 -27.49
C ASP A 14 -2.90 27.12 -27.44
N LEU A 15 -2.49 26.11 -26.68
CA LEU A 15 -3.23 24.88 -26.49
C LEU A 15 -4.04 25.02 -25.19
N ALA A 16 -5.35 24.76 -25.26
CA ALA A 16 -6.37 24.81 -24.20
C ALA A 16 -5.84 24.52 -22.77
N PRO A 17 -6.46 25.05 -21.69
CA PRO A 17 -5.87 25.08 -20.35
C PRO A 17 -5.65 23.66 -19.81
N VAL A 18 -4.47 23.11 -20.08
CA VAL A 18 -4.02 21.86 -19.49
C VAL A 18 -3.51 22.21 -18.09
N CYS A 19 -3.97 21.51 -17.05
CA CYS A 19 -3.41 21.65 -15.71
C CYS A 19 -1.92 21.25 -15.72
N TYR A 20 -1.03 22.23 -15.80
CA TYR A 20 0.41 22.01 -15.73
C TYR A 20 0.87 21.85 -14.27
N THR A 21 1.68 20.83 -14.01
CA THR A 21 2.41 20.68 -12.74
C THR A 21 3.82 21.21 -12.89
N TRP A 22 4.09 22.33 -12.23
CA TRP A 22 5.38 22.99 -12.22
C TRP A 22 6.25 22.43 -11.11
N ARG A 23 7.52 22.13 -11.41
CA ARG A 23 8.51 21.76 -10.39
C ARG A 23 9.52 22.89 -10.24
N LEU A 24 9.37 23.69 -9.19
CA LEU A 24 10.32 24.75 -8.85
C LEU A 24 11.41 24.17 -7.94
N GLN A 25 12.64 24.19 -8.44
CA GLN A 25 13.81 23.75 -7.68
C GLN A 25 14.58 24.99 -7.22
N ILE A 26 14.60 25.26 -5.91
CA ILE A 26 15.26 26.44 -5.34
C ILE A 26 16.67 26.04 -4.90
N HIS A 27 17.69 26.66 -5.49
CA HIS A 27 19.06 26.52 -5.01
C HIS A 27 19.34 27.59 -3.94
N PRO A 28 19.85 27.23 -2.75
CA PRO A 28 20.09 28.22 -1.69
C PRO A 28 21.04 29.36 -2.11
N THR A 29 22.00 29.04 -2.96
CA THR A 29 23.05 29.94 -3.48
C THR A 29 22.61 30.83 -4.63
N ASP A 30 21.42 30.62 -5.22
CA ASP A 30 20.98 31.44 -6.35
C ASP A 30 20.77 32.88 -5.89
N VAL A 31 21.62 33.78 -6.35
CA VAL A 31 21.52 35.20 -6.07
C VAL A 31 20.34 35.72 -6.89
N ASP A 32 19.27 36.13 -6.22
CA ASP A 32 18.11 36.85 -6.78
C ASP A 32 17.06 36.09 -7.63
N ILE A 33 16.33 35.16 -7.00
CA ILE A 33 15.07 34.64 -7.56
C ILE A 33 13.98 35.73 -7.63
N ASN A 34 14.00 36.68 -6.68
CA ASN A 34 12.94 37.70 -6.55
C ASN A 34 12.94 38.75 -7.67
N THR A 35 14.02 38.86 -8.45
CA THR A 35 14.10 39.78 -9.60
C THR A 35 13.91 39.06 -10.93
N ASN A 36 13.75 37.73 -10.91
CA ASN A 36 13.68 36.93 -12.12
C ASN A 36 12.25 36.92 -12.69
N GLN A 37 11.90 37.99 -13.40
CA GLN A 37 10.62 38.17 -14.09
C GLN A 37 10.22 36.96 -14.95
N ASP A 38 11.18 36.25 -15.52
CA ASP A 38 10.92 35.05 -16.32
C ASP A 38 10.31 33.90 -15.48
N ILE A 39 10.74 33.73 -14.23
CA ILE A 39 10.16 32.74 -13.32
C ILE A 39 8.71 33.15 -13.00
N TYR A 40 8.46 34.41 -12.67
CA TYR A 40 7.10 34.89 -12.39
C TYR A 40 6.14 34.69 -13.56
N ASN A 41 6.58 35.07 -14.75
CA ASN A 41 5.78 34.89 -15.97
C ASN A 41 5.46 33.39 -16.17
N SER A 42 6.42 32.51 -15.94
CA SER A 42 6.24 31.06 -16.09
C SER A 42 5.29 30.47 -15.04
N VAL A 43 5.41 30.90 -13.78
CA VAL A 43 4.64 30.34 -12.66
C VAL A 43 3.22 30.92 -12.56
N SER A 44 2.98 32.13 -13.07
CA SER A 44 1.65 32.79 -13.00
C SER A 44 0.51 32.01 -13.65
N PHE A 45 0.82 31.09 -14.58
CA PHE A 45 -0.14 30.20 -15.24
C PHE A 45 -0.23 28.80 -14.60
N ALA A 46 0.56 28.53 -13.55
CA ALA A 46 0.61 27.24 -12.90
C ALA A 46 -0.61 27.02 -12.02
N HIS A 47 -1.37 25.95 -12.31
CA HIS A 47 -2.46 25.49 -11.44
C HIS A 47 -1.91 24.65 -10.28
N ASN A 48 -0.83 23.90 -10.54
CA ASN A 48 -0.18 23.03 -9.59
C ASN A 48 1.31 23.36 -9.50
N ILE A 49 1.81 23.65 -8.31
CA ILE A 49 3.23 23.94 -8.06
C ILE A 49 3.77 22.94 -7.04
N THR A 50 4.81 22.21 -7.43
CA THR A 50 5.67 21.43 -6.54
C THR A 50 6.95 22.20 -6.30
N ILE A 51 7.21 22.58 -5.06
CA ILE A 51 8.43 23.29 -4.66
C ILE A 51 9.36 22.30 -3.96
N MET A 52 10.61 22.27 -4.40
CA MET A 52 11.66 21.45 -3.84
C MET A 52 12.91 22.30 -3.61
N VAL A 53 13.63 22.10 -2.52
CA VAL A 53 15.00 22.63 -2.38
C VAL A 53 15.98 21.61 -2.93
N ASP A 54 16.95 22.09 -3.72
CA ASP A 54 17.99 21.22 -4.25
C ASP A 54 18.95 20.77 -3.14
N ASN A 55 18.67 19.60 -2.57
CA ASN A 55 19.55 18.97 -1.58
C ASN A 55 20.67 18.14 -2.23
N SER A 56 20.89 18.23 -3.55
CA SER A 56 21.92 17.43 -4.24
C SER A 56 23.35 17.84 -3.88
N VAL A 57 23.56 19.03 -3.31
CA VAL A 57 24.91 19.57 -3.09
C VAL A 57 25.50 19.19 -1.73
N ASP A 58 24.72 19.05 -0.66
CA ASP A 58 25.18 18.46 0.61
C ASP A 58 24.00 18.26 1.57
N LYS A 59 23.78 17.04 2.10
CA LYS A 59 22.75 16.83 3.14
C LYS A 59 23.06 17.62 4.42
N SER A 60 24.31 18.06 4.59
CA SER A 60 24.76 18.88 5.71
C SER A 60 24.62 20.38 5.50
N ALA A 61 23.95 20.83 4.40
CA ALA A 61 23.70 22.24 4.17
C ALA A 61 23.17 22.91 5.45
N PRO A 62 23.84 23.96 5.96
CA PRO A 62 23.51 24.54 7.25
C PRO A 62 22.08 25.08 7.25
N ILE A 63 21.40 24.98 8.40
CA ILE A 63 20.02 25.43 8.66
C ILE A 63 19.72 26.82 8.06
N SER A 64 20.72 27.72 8.09
CA SER A 64 20.63 29.06 7.52
C SER A 64 20.35 29.08 6.01
N GLN A 65 20.90 28.15 5.23
CA GLN A 65 20.67 28.07 3.78
C GLN A 65 19.24 27.64 3.45
N ARG A 66 18.68 26.70 4.21
CA ARG A 66 17.29 26.25 4.06
C ARG A 66 16.31 27.37 4.40
N PHE A 67 16.61 28.13 5.45
CA PHE A 67 15.84 29.33 5.80
C PHE A 67 15.87 30.39 4.69
N VAL A 68 17.03 30.63 4.06
CA VAL A 68 17.13 31.52 2.89
C VAL A 68 16.27 31.04 1.73
N ALA A 69 16.26 29.74 1.45
CA ALA A 69 15.41 29.16 0.41
C ALA A 69 13.91 29.33 0.74
N TRP A 70 13.51 29.18 2.00
CA TRP A 70 12.15 29.46 2.46
C TRP A 70 11.75 30.92 2.24
N VAL A 71 12.58 31.88 2.64
CA VAL A 71 12.28 33.31 2.46
C VAL A 71 12.14 33.66 0.97
N LYS A 72 12.98 33.09 0.10
CA LYS A 72 12.82 33.25 -1.35
C LYS A 72 11.51 32.66 -1.86
N MET A 73 11.13 31.48 -1.36
CA MET A 73 9.88 30.82 -1.72
C MET A 73 8.65 31.64 -1.29
N THR A 74 8.59 32.10 -0.05
CA THR A 74 7.46 32.90 0.45
C THR A 74 7.38 34.25 -0.26
N GLY A 75 8.51 34.88 -0.58
CA GLY A 75 8.56 36.07 -1.42
C GLY A 75 8.00 35.83 -2.83
N LEU A 76 8.38 34.71 -3.47
CA LEU A 76 7.84 34.32 -4.77
C LEU A 76 6.32 34.08 -4.71
N LEU A 77 5.84 33.34 -3.72
CA LEU A 77 4.40 33.09 -3.53
C LEU A 77 3.63 34.39 -3.27
N SER A 78 4.17 35.30 -2.46
CA SER A 78 3.55 36.58 -2.17
C SER A 78 3.40 37.43 -3.44
N ASN A 79 4.49 37.59 -4.19
CA ASN A 79 4.49 38.33 -5.45
C ASN A 79 3.56 37.68 -6.49
N LEU A 80 3.52 36.34 -6.56
CA LEU A 80 2.59 35.62 -7.42
C LEU A 80 1.14 35.97 -7.06
N MET A 81 0.81 35.95 -5.77
CA MET A 81 -0.55 36.25 -5.32
C MET A 81 -0.95 37.71 -5.54
N GLU A 82 -0.01 38.64 -5.39
CA GLU A 82 -0.23 40.06 -5.71
C GLU A 82 -0.46 40.27 -7.21
N ASN A 83 0.39 39.70 -8.07
CA ASN A 83 0.24 39.77 -9.52
C ASN A 83 -1.11 39.18 -9.98
N LEU A 84 -1.51 38.03 -9.43
CA LEU A 84 -2.78 37.39 -9.74
C LEU A 84 -3.97 38.28 -9.33
N ARG A 85 -3.87 38.95 -8.18
CA ARG A 85 -4.89 39.91 -7.72
C ARG A 85 -4.99 41.12 -8.65
N GLU A 86 -3.87 41.64 -9.12
CA GLU A 86 -3.81 42.81 -10.01
C GLU A 86 -4.33 42.51 -11.42
N GLN A 87 -4.06 41.32 -11.94
CA GLN A 87 -4.46 40.95 -13.30
C GLN A 87 -5.95 40.59 -13.45
N HIS A 88 -6.70 40.52 -12.34
CA HIS A 88 -8.09 40.01 -12.31
C HIS A 88 -8.25 38.66 -13.02
N ALA A 89 -7.16 37.91 -13.14
CA ALA A 89 -7.17 36.61 -13.76
C ALA A 89 -7.76 35.62 -12.76
N ASP A 90 -8.71 34.80 -13.22
CA ASP A 90 -9.25 33.67 -12.47
C ASP A 90 -8.22 32.54 -12.20
N SER A 91 -6.93 32.80 -12.45
CA SER A 91 -5.86 31.83 -12.21
C SER A 91 -5.73 31.60 -10.71
N ARG A 92 -6.13 30.38 -10.31
CA ARG A 92 -6.10 29.88 -8.94
C ARG A 92 -4.90 28.96 -8.85
N LEU A 93 -3.92 29.33 -8.04
CA LEU A 93 -3.01 28.33 -7.53
C LEU A 93 -3.86 27.35 -6.71
N GLU A 94 -4.15 26.18 -7.28
CA GLU A 94 -5.05 25.19 -6.70
C GLU A 94 -4.29 24.18 -5.85
N SER A 95 -3.09 23.77 -6.28
CA SER A 95 -2.27 22.81 -5.54
C SER A 95 -0.84 23.29 -5.30
N LEU A 96 -0.39 23.13 -4.05
CA LEU A 96 0.97 23.42 -3.62
C LEU A 96 1.54 22.20 -2.88
N HIS A 97 2.68 21.69 -3.33
CA HIS A 97 3.45 20.65 -2.63
C HIS A 97 4.81 21.21 -2.21
N ILE A 98 5.01 21.37 -0.90
CA ILE A 98 6.28 21.77 -0.28
C ILE A 98 7.03 20.48 0.11
N LYS A 99 8.04 20.10 -0.68
CA LYS A 99 8.83 18.89 -0.43
C LYS A 99 9.95 19.10 0.58
N GLU A 100 10.56 17.98 0.97
CA GLU A 100 11.60 17.79 1.99
C GLU A 100 12.67 18.89 2.07
N GLY A 101 13.11 19.19 3.30
CA GLY A 101 14.25 20.06 3.57
C GLY A 101 13.97 21.56 3.51
N ILE A 102 12.76 21.99 3.14
CA ILE A 102 12.37 23.40 3.16
C ILE A 102 12.00 23.85 4.58
N LEU A 103 11.24 23.02 5.28
CA LEU A 103 10.64 23.34 6.57
C LEU A 103 11.35 22.60 7.71
N GLU A 104 12.24 23.31 8.41
CA GLU A 104 12.93 22.81 9.60
C GLU A 104 12.43 23.46 10.88
N ARG A 105 12.07 24.74 10.80
CA ARG A 105 11.61 25.58 11.92
C ARG A 105 10.21 26.09 11.64
N LEU A 106 9.25 25.18 11.77
CA LEU A 106 7.83 25.45 11.50
C LEU A 106 7.29 26.63 12.33
N ASP A 107 7.84 26.84 13.52
CA ASP A 107 7.54 27.94 14.44
C ASP A 107 7.85 29.32 13.85
N ILE A 108 8.93 29.42 13.05
CA ILE A 108 9.34 30.66 12.39
C ILE A 108 8.78 30.74 10.97
N GLN A 109 8.81 29.61 10.26
CA GLN A 109 8.57 29.57 8.82
C GLN A 109 7.09 29.68 8.49
N LEU A 110 6.22 28.85 9.09
CA LEU A 110 4.80 28.84 8.72
C LEU A 110 4.08 30.18 8.94
N PRO A 111 4.35 30.97 10.00
CA PRO A 111 3.76 32.31 10.13
C PRO A 111 4.12 33.29 9.00
N GLN A 112 5.14 32.99 8.18
CA GLN A 112 5.53 33.79 7.02
C GLN A 112 4.82 33.35 5.73
N LEU A 113 3.97 32.30 5.78
CA LEU A 113 3.16 31.94 4.63
C LEU A 113 2.20 33.08 4.30
N PRO A 114 2.18 33.59 3.05
CA PRO A 114 1.18 34.56 2.66
C PRO A 114 -0.22 33.92 2.67
N PRO A 115 -1.30 34.72 2.72
CA PRO A 115 -2.65 34.21 2.54
C PRO A 115 -2.81 33.58 1.14
N LEU A 116 -3.03 32.27 1.09
CA LEU A 116 -3.24 31.46 -0.11
C LEU A 116 -4.73 31.11 -0.25
N ASN A 117 -5.56 32.15 -0.44
CA ASN A 117 -7.03 32.01 -0.46
C ASN A 117 -7.55 31.17 -1.65
N SER A 118 -6.77 30.97 -2.72
CA SER A 118 -7.20 30.12 -3.85
C SER A 118 -6.84 28.64 -3.68
N LEU A 119 -6.03 28.31 -2.66
CA LEU A 119 -5.42 26.99 -2.56
C LEU A 119 -6.44 25.94 -2.10
N ILE A 120 -6.62 24.92 -2.93
CA ILE A 120 -7.53 23.80 -2.71
C ILE A 120 -6.79 22.63 -2.07
N LYS A 121 -5.53 22.39 -2.46
CA LYS A 121 -4.71 21.26 -2.02
C LYS A 121 -3.34 21.70 -1.55
N LEU A 122 -2.98 21.33 -0.33
CA LEU A 122 -1.68 21.60 0.26
C LEU A 122 -1.05 20.29 0.73
N GLN A 123 0.14 20.00 0.22
CA GLN A 123 0.97 18.91 0.71
C GLN A 123 2.28 19.46 1.27
N ILE A 124 2.66 18.98 2.45
CA ILE A 124 3.90 19.35 3.13
C ILE A 124 4.62 18.10 3.58
N ASP A 125 5.89 17.96 3.20
CA ASP A 125 6.77 16.91 3.69
C ASP A 125 7.65 17.48 4.83
N VAL A 126 7.44 17.00 6.06
CA VAL A 126 8.12 17.48 7.27
C VAL A 126 9.18 16.50 7.77
N ASP A 127 10.34 17.02 8.18
CA ASP A 127 11.42 16.22 8.76
C ASP A 127 11.24 15.98 10.27
N ALA A 128 10.51 16.87 10.94
CA ALA A 128 10.38 16.91 12.38
C ALA A 128 8.94 16.67 12.85
N ARG A 129 8.79 16.43 14.16
CA ARG A 129 7.48 16.55 14.81
C ARG A 129 6.99 17.98 14.73
N TRP A 130 5.69 18.10 14.63
CA TRP A 130 5.00 19.37 14.58
C TRP A 130 3.75 19.30 15.45
N ASP A 131 3.10 20.42 15.61
CA ASP A 131 2.13 20.63 16.68
C ASP A 131 0.89 21.33 16.13
N ILE A 132 -0.23 21.21 16.83
CA ILE A 132 -1.54 21.70 16.40
C ILE A 132 -1.58 23.20 16.12
N VAL A 133 -0.70 23.96 16.75
CA VAL A 133 -0.53 25.39 16.48
C VAL A 133 -0.09 25.64 15.04
N HIS A 134 0.84 24.85 14.54
CA HIS A 134 1.28 24.90 13.15
C HIS A 134 0.14 24.54 12.19
N LEU A 135 -0.73 23.60 12.58
CA LEU A 135 -1.93 23.28 11.80
C LEU A 135 -2.86 24.49 11.70
N PHE A 136 -3.14 25.17 12.82
CA PHE A 136 -3.96 26.38 12.80
C PHE A 136 -3.32 27.51 11.98
N THR A 137 -2.00 27.67 12.02
CA THR A 137 -1.29 28.63 11.16
C THR A 137 -1.47 28.31 9.68
N ILE A 138 -1.34 27.03 9.29
CA ILE A 138 -1.54 26.59 7.90
C ILE A 138 -2.97 26.89 7.44
N LEU A 139 -3.96 26.50 8.25
CA LEU A 139 -5.37 26.64 7.89
C LEU A 139 -5.82 28.11 7.88
N SER A 140 -5.24 28.95 8.74
CA SER A 140 -5.44 30.40 8.71
C SER A 140 -4.88 31.03 7.42
N ALA A 141 -3.71 30.56 6.96
CA ALA A 141 -3.13 31.01 5.70
C ALA A 141 -3.89 30.47 4.48
N CYS A 142 -4.55 29.31 4.59
CA CYS A 142 -5.21 28.62 3.47
C CYS A 142 -6.70 28.33 3.80
N PRO A 143 -7.59 29.33 3.87
CA PRO A 143 -8.95 29.14 4.38
C PRO A 143 -9.87 28.30 3.47
N ASN A 144 -9.58 28.22 2.16
CA ASN A 144 -10.41 27.49 1.18
C ASN A 144 -9.86 26.09 0.86
N LEU A 145 -9.08 25.51 1.77
CA LEU A 145 -8.43 24.24 1.55
C LEU A 145 -9.43 23.06 1.62
N HIS A 146 -9.41 22.18 0.61
CA HIS A 146 -10.20 20.94 0.57
C HIS A 146 -9.36 19.72 0.96
N GLU A 147 -8.08 19.73 0.63
CA GLU A 147 -7.14 18.66 0.94
C GLU A 147 -5.89 19.19 1.63
N LEU A 148 -5.62 18.70 2.84
CA LEU A 148 -4.38 18.93 3.57
C LEU A 148 -3.65 17.61 3.81
N SER A 149 -2.38 17.54 3.45
CA SER A 149 -1.52 16.40 3.74
C SER A 149 -0.18 16.86 4.30
N VAL A 150 0.06 16.63 5.58
CA VAL A 150 1.36 16.86 6.24
C VAL A 150 1.98 15.52 6.61
N LYS A 151 2.97 15.09 5.84
CA LYS A 151 3.59 13.75 5.89
C LYS A 151 5.05 13.82 6.30
N PRO A 152 5.62 12.75 6.87
CA PRO A 152 7.06 12.70 7.03
C PRO A 152 7.74 12.75 5.66
N SER A 153 8.86 13.46 5.57
CA SER A 153 9.78 13.28 4.45
C SER A 153 10.22 11.83 4.33
N HIS A 154 10.70 11.41 3.16
CA HIS A 154 11.34 10.11 2.97
C HIS A 154 12.50 9.89 3.94
N VAL A 155 13.27 10.95 4.24
CA VAL A 155 14.36 10.91 5.22
C VAL A 155 13.81 10.63 6.62
N ALA A 156 12.79 11.35 7.07
CA ALA A 156 12.18 11.18 8.38
C ALA A 156 11.40 9.86 8.50
N ALA A 157 10.75 9.40 7.43
CA ALA A 157 10.07 8.12 7.36
C ALA A 157 11.05 6.96 7.53
N SER A 158 12.29 7.12 7.05
CA SER A 158 13.36 6.12 7.15
C SER A 158 14.17 6.22 8.46
N ALA A 159 14.10 7.36 9.17
CA ALA A 159 14.88 7.60 10.37
C ALA A 159 14.45 6.66 11.53
N PRO A 160 15.40 6.14 12.34
CA PRO A 160 15.07 5.35 13.53
C PRO A 160 14.22 6.18 14.49
N GLN A 161 13.17 5.59 15.07
CA GLN A 161 12.22 6.32 15.92
C GLN A 161 12.86 7.09 17.07
N HIS A 162 13.96 6.59 17.64
CA HIS A 162 14.67 7.28 18.72
C HIS A 162 15.25 8.64 18.30
N THR A 163 15.59 8.81 17.03
CA THR A 163 16.08 10.10 16.49
C THR A 163 14.97 11.14 16.34
N LEU A 164 13.72 10.71 16.15
CA LEU A 164 12.56 11.61 16.11
C LEU A 164 12.18 12.13 17.50
N ASN A 165 12.57 11.43 18.57
CA ASN A 165 12.30 11.87 19.95
C ASN A 165 13.28 12.94 20.44
N SER A 166 14.45 13.08 19.82
CA SER A 166 15.42 14.13 20.13
C SER A 166 15.14 15.47 19.42
N ALA A 167 13.91 15.66 18.93
CA ALA A 167 13.52 16.91 18.29
C ALA A 167 13.77 18.11 19.21
N PRO A 168 14.18 19.27 18.65
CA PRO A 168 14.48 20.47 19.41
C PRO A 168 13.33 20.77 20.37
N GLN A 169 13.66 21.19 21.59
CA GLN A 169 12.69 21.56 22.64
C GLN A 169 11.58 22.40 22.00
N LEU A 170 10.41 21.79 21.77
CA LEU A 170 9.25 22.52 21.30
C LEU A 170 9.05 23.65 22.30
N SER A 171 8.95 24.87 21.79
CA SER A 171 8.63 26.03 22.61
C SER A 171 7.43 25.66 23.48
N GLU A 172 7.56 25.82 24.81
CA GLU A 172 6.50 25.45 25.75
C GLU A 172 5.29 26.36 25.58
N ILE A 173 4.45 26.06 24.57
CA ILE A 173 3.16 26.70 24.40
C ILE A 173 2.29 26.30 25.59
N THR A 174 1.78 27.29 26.31
CA THR A 174 0.88 27.09 27.45
C THR A 174 -0.55 26.79 26.97
N ALA A 175 -1.36 26.16 27.82
CA ALA A 175 -2.76 25.90 27.51
C ALA A 175 -3.55 27.19 27.19
N ALA A 176 -3.21 28.30 27.85
CA ALA A 176 -3.82 29.61 27.63
C ALA A 176 -3.47 30.17 26.24
N GLN A 177 -2.22 30.02 25.78
CA GLN A 177 -1.82 30.44 24.44
C GLN A 177 -2.53 29.62 23.36
N GLU A 178 -2.61 28.30 23.55
CA GLU A 178 -3.32 27.41 22.65
C GLU A 178 -4.80 27.78 22.54
N LEU A 179 -5.46 28.03 23.68
CA LEU A 179 -6.85 28.48 23.71
C LEU A 179 -7.01 29.85 23.06
N ALA A 180 -6.08 30.79 23.29
CA ALA A 180 -6.14 32.13 22.71
C ALA A 180 -6.03 32.07 21.18
N MET A 181 -5.13 31.23 20.65
CA MET A 181 -5.00 31.02 19.21
C MET A 181 -6.28 30.44 18.61
N ALA A 182 -6.86 29.45 19.26
CA ALA A 182 -8.08 28.82 18.77
C ALA A 182 -9.37 29.63 19.03
N SER A 183 -9.35 30.56 19.98
CA SER A 183 -10.48 31.46 20.24
C SER A 183 -10.49 32.70 19.34
N THR A 184 -9.46 32.91 18.50
CA THR A 184 -9.47 34.04 17.56
C THR A 184 -10.60 33.83 16.54
N PRO A 185 -11.66 34.68 16.51
CA PRO A 185 -12.86 34.43 15.70
C PRO A 185 -12.60 34.44 14.19
N SER A 186 -11.43 34.89 13.74
CA SER A 186 -11.08 35.02 12.33
C SER A 186 -10.45 33.75 11.72
N THR A 187 -10.05 32.76 12.52
CA THR A 187 -9.24 31.63 12.02
C THR A 187 -10.07 30.37 11.75
N LEU A 188 -10.92 29.94 12.67
CA LEU A 188 -11.64 28.67 12.60
C LEU A 188 -13.00 28.67 11.86
N PRO A 189 -13.86 29.71 11.90
CA PRO A 189 -15.20 29.61 11.31
C PRO A 189 -15.23 29.51 9.77
N THR A 190 -14.10 29.68 9.09
CA THR A 190 -13.94 29.56 7.63
C THR A 190 -13.42 28.21 7.15
N MET A 191 -13.05 27.26 8.02
CA MET A 191 -12.41 25.99 7.62
C MET A 191 -13.39 24.92 7.09
N SER A 192 -14.59 25.30 6.67
CA SER A 192 -15.69 24.40 6.34
C SER A 192 -15.47 23.55 5.09
N GLN A 193 -14.48 23.89 4.25
CA GLN A 193 -14.29 23.19 2.98
C GLN A 193 -13.36 21.98 3.07
N LEU A 194 -12.67 21.78 4.18
CA LEU A 194 -11.70 20.69 4.31
C LEU A 194 -12.41 19.33 4.32
N GLN A 195 -12.17 18.52 3.28
CA GLN A 195 -12.77 17.19 3.11
C GLN A 195 -11.77 16.07 3.36
N VAL A 196 -10.48 16.31 3.08
CA VAL A 196 -9.41 15.33 3.22
C VAL A 196 -8.30 15.92 4.07
N CYS A 197 -7.99 15.27 5.19
CA CYS A 197 -6.93 15.70 6.08
C CYS A 197 -6.04 14.51 6.46
N SER A 198 -4.73 14.63 6.24
CA SER A 198 -3.75 13.60 6.54
C SER A 198 -2.59 14.18 7.33
N LEU A 199 -2.53 13.88 8.63
CA LEU A 199 -1.63 14.49 9.59
C LEU A 199 -0.74 13.42 10.21
N TYR A 200 0.57 13.52 9.99
CA TYR A 200 1.55 12.55 10.48
C TYR A 200 2.48 13.18 11.51
N ASN A 201 2.92 12.41 12.51
CA ASN A 201 3.83 12.88 13.57
C ASN A 201 3.34 14.15 14.29
N LEU A 202 2.02 14.34 14.36
CA LEU A 202 1.38 15.49 14.98
C LEU A 202 1.31 15.32 16.50
N ILE A 203 1.78 16.34 17.20
CA ILE A 203 1.56 16.54 18.62
C ILE A 203 0.26 17.31 18.78
N ILE A 204 -0.68 16.79 19.57
CA ILE A 204 -2.02 17.36 19.67
C ILE A 204 -2.53 17.33 21.11
N THR A 205 -3.34 18.31 21.47
CA THR A 205 -4.10 18.32 22.72
C THR A 205 -5.57 18.03 22.42
N LEU A 206 -6.31 17.52 23.40
CA LEU A 206 -7.74 17.25 23.21
C LEU A 206 -8.56 18.51 22.89
N PRO A 207 -8.38 19.66 23.60
CA PRO A 207 -9.14 20.86 23.26
C PRO A 207 -8.87 21.35 21.84
N ALA A 208 -7.61 21.34 21.40
CA ALA A 208 -7.28 21.79 20.05
C ALA A 208 -7.77 20.83 18.96
N LEU A 209 -7.78 19.53 19.25
CA LEU A 209 -8.44 18.55 18.38
C LEU A 209 -9.94 18.84 18.24
N ASP A 210 -10.65 19.10 19.34
CA ASP A 210 -12.08 19.42 19.29
C ASP A 210 -12.36 20.64 18.42
N MET A 211 -11.58 21.71 18.61
CA MET A 211 -11.74 22.95 17.85
C MET A 211 -11.47 22.71 16.36
N PHE A 212 -10.42 21.95 16.02
CA PHE A 212 -10.15 21.54 14.64
C PHE A 212 -11.31 20.75 14.03
N LEU A 213 -11.83 19.73 14.74
CA LEU A 213 -12.91 18.88 14.24
C LEU A 213 -14.24 19.64 14.10
N GLN A 214 -14.55 20.53 15.04
CA GLN A 214 -15.73 21.39 14.96
C GLN A 214 -15.70 22.32 13.73
N ALA A 215 -14.52 22.85 13.41
CA ALA A 215 -14.32 23.69 12.23
C ALA A 215 -14.35 22.89 10.92
N CYS A 216 -14.05 21.59 10.97
CA CYS A 216 -13.95 20.69 9.81
C CYS A 216 -15.00 19.56 9.85
N SER A 217 -16.27 19.88 10.14
CA SER A 217 -17.33 18.88 10.27
C SER A 217 -17.65 18.12 8.96
N HIS A 218 -17.20 18.63 7.81
CA HIS A 218 -17.41 18.03 6.49
C HIS A 218 -16.29 17.07 6.05
N LEU A 219 -15.38 16.69 6.95
CA LEU A 219 -14.32 15.73 6.66
C LEU A 219 -14.92 14.39 6.20
N LYS A 220 -14.44 13.90 5.05
CA LYS A 220 -14.73 12.56 4.51
C LYS A 220 -13.57 11.60 4.75
N LYS A 221 -12.34 12.13 4.79
CA LYS A 221 -11.11 11.38 5.06
C LYS A 221 -10.28 12.07 6.13
N LEU A 222 -9.99 11.34 7.19
CA LEU A 222 -9.08 11.79 8.26
C LEU A 222 -8.05 10.71 8.57
N VAL A 223 -6.78 11.06 8.42
CA VAL A 223 -5.63 10.21 8.76
C VAL A 223 -4.84 10.90 9.87
N LEU A 224 -4.82 10.30 11.05
CA LEU A 224 -4.03 10.74 12.20
C LEU A 224 -2.95 9.68 12.46
N ALA A 225 -1.79 9.83 11.83
CA ALA A 225 -0.75 8.82 11.83
C ALA A 225 0.40 9.19 12.77
N ARG A 226 0.84 8.27 13.63
CA ARG A 226 1.93 8.51 14.60
C ARG A 226 1.69 9.75 15.47
N CYS A 227 0.45 10.02 15.83
CA CYS A 227 0.09 11.16 16.67
C CYS A 227 0.45 10.89 18.13
N SER A 228 0.77 11.96 18.85
CA SER A 228 0.96 11.91 20.30
C SER A 228 0.08 12.92 20.98
N LEU A 229 -0.73 12.45 21.94
CA LEU A 229 -1.46 13.34 22.83
C LEU A 229 -0.50 13.91 23.87
N ILE A 230 -0.56 15.22 24.07
CA ILE A 230 0.14 15.88 25.16
C ILE A 230 -0.85 16.67 26.02
N VAL A 231 -0.46 16.88 27.27
CA VAL A 231 -1.16 17.75 28.20
C VAL A 231 -0.28 18.96 28.45
N ARG A 232 -0.82 20.14 28.15
CA ARG A 232 -0.09 21.40 28.30
C ARG A 232 -0.04 21.84 29.75
N ARG A 233 0.99 22.58 30.09
CA ARG A 233 1.09 23.24 31.41
C ARG A 233 -0.13 24.14 31.62
N GLY A 234 -0.81 23.96 32.75
CA GLY A 234 -2.04 24.67 33.10
C GLY A 234 -3.34 23.93 32.78
N GLN A 235 -3.29 22.76 32.16
CA GLN A 235 -4.46 21.88 32.04
C GLN A 235 -4.71 21.11 33.35
N ASP A 236 -5.96 20.69 33.56
CA ASP A 236 -6.42 19.99 34.76
C ASP A 236 -5.54 18.74 35.04
N PRO A 237 -4.95 18.63 36.25
CA PRO A 237 -4.16 17.46 36.66
C PRO A 237 -4.91 16.12 36.50
N ALA A 238 -6.23 16.09 36.69
CA ALA A 238 -7.03 14.88 36.48
C ALA A 238 -6.93 14.39 35.03
N LEU A 239 -6.81 15.33 34.09
CA LEU A 239 -6.66 15.05 32.66
C LEU A 239 -5.26 14.49 32.35
N ILE A 240 -4.22 14.93 33.07
CA ILE A 240 -2.84 14.39 32.99
C ILE A 240 -2.83 12.92 33.38
N GLU A 241 -3.43 12.57 34.51
CA GLU A 241 -3.50 11.17 34.97
C GLU A 241 -4.30 10.31 33.97
N SER A 242 -5.37 10.87 33.41
CA SER A 242 -6.21 10.20 32.40
C SER A 242 -5.53 10.00 31.04
N ILE A 243 -4.52 10.79 30.67
CA ILE A 243 -3.84 10.67 29.38
C ILE A 243 -2.57 9.84 29.52
N SER A 244 -1.74 10.12 30.52
CA SER A 244 -0.41 9.54 30.66
C SER A 244 -0.40 8.01 30.87
N ASN A 245 -1.46 7.45 31.48
CA ASN A 245 -1.50 6.04 31.87
C ASN A 245 -2.59 5.21 31.18
N HIS A 246 -3.40 5.80 30.30
CA HIS A 246 -4.66 5.17 29.92
C HIS A 246 -4.54 4.44 28.58
N PRO A 247 -4.83 3.12 28.53
CA PRO A 247 -4.83 2.33 27.30
C PRO A 247 -5.92 2.75 26.28
N ASN A 248 -6.73 3.77 26.59
CA ASN A 248 -7.93 4.16 25.86
C ASN A 248 -7.81 5.52 25.14
N GLN A 249 -6.60 6.04 24.95
CA GLN A 249 -6.39 7.29 24.22
C GLN A 249 -7.04 7.28 22.83
N GLY A 250 -6.96 6.13 22.13
CA GLY A 250 -7.57 5.95 20.82
C GLY A 250 -9.08 6.04 20.87
N THR A 251 -9.72 5.47 21.90
CA THR A 251 -11.18 5.59 22.13
C THR A 251 -11.60 7.05 22.34
N ILE A 252 -10.83 7.83 23.12
CA ILE A 252 -11.15 9.25 23.38
C ILE A 252 -11.10 10.06 22.07
N ILE A 253 -10.02 9.90 21.29
CA ILE A 253 -9.88 10.59 20.00
C ILE A 253 -11.00 10.15 19.06
N THR A 254 -11.23 8.84 18.93
CA THR A 254 -12.27 8.27 18.07
C THR A 254 -13.65 8.82 18.42
N GLY A 255 -13.99 8.91 19.71
CA GLY A 255 -15.28 9.44 20.15
C GLY A 255 -15.47 10.91 19.80
N ARG A 256 -14.43 11.72 19.92
CA ARG A 256 -14.44 13.14 19.52
C ARG A 256 -14.58 13.29 18.00
N VAL A 257 -13.82 12.52 17.23
CA VAL A 257 -13.93 12.49 15.77
C VAL A 257 -15.33 12.05 15.35
N GLY A 258 -15.89 10.98 15.95
CA GLY A 258 -17.25 10.50 15.65
C GLY A 258 -18.35 11.50 15.99
N THR A 259 -18.15 12.30 17.05
CA THR A 259 -19.10 13.34 17.44
C THR A 259 -19.15 14.50 16.43
N HIS A 260 -18.00 14.85 15.84
CA HIS A 260 -17.88 16.03 14.98
C HIS A 260 -17.86 15.72 13.48
N CYS A 261 -17.43 14.52 13.09
CA CYS A 261 -17.27 14.06 11.71
C CYS A 261 -17.86 12.64 11.54
N PRO A 262 -19.18 12.43 11.76
CA PRO A 262 -19.79 11.09 11.74
C PRO A 262 -19.79 10.45 10.34
N ASP A 263 -19.70 11.26 9.28
CA ASP A 263 -19.80 10.83 7.88
C ASP A 263 -18.43 10.46 7.25
N LEU A 264 -17.41 10.19 8.08
CA LEU A 264 -16.11 9.74 7.58
C LEU A 264 -16.23 8.43 6.82
N THR A 265 -15.75 8.42 5.58
CA THR A 265 -15.61 7.21 4.73
C THR A 265 -14.24 6.56 4.93
N THR A 266 -13.24 7.36 5.32
CA THR A 266 -11.89 6.86 5.60
C THR A 266 -11.40 7.46 6.91
N PHE A 267 -11.10 6.60 7.88
CA PHE A 267 -10.51 7.00 9.15
C PHE A 267 -9.30 6.12 9.48
N HIS A 268 -8.16 6.75 9.70
CA HIS A 268 -6.96 6.09 10.19
C HIS A 268 -6.50 6.77 11.47
N LEU A 269 -6.25 5.97 12.51
CA LEU A 269 -5.72 6.44 13.77
C LEU A 269 -4.56 5.55 14.22
N SER A 270 -3.40 6.18 14.39
CA SER A 270 -2.19 5.56 14.89
C SER A 270 -1.59 6.45 15.97
N MET A 271 -1.55 5.91 17.19
CA MET A 271 -1.12 6.62 18.39
C MET A 271 0.20 6.07 18.92
N ALA A 272 1.08 6.95 19.39
CA ALA A 272 2.31 6.56 20.07
C ALA A 272 2.02 5.85 21.41
N ARG A 273 2.55 4.63 21.60
CA ARG A 273 2.42 3.82 22.82
C ARG A 273 3.73 3.13 23.19
N GLY A 274 4.47 3.71 24.13
CA GLY A 274 5.61 3.04 24.79
C GLY A 274 6.65 2.43 23.84
N GLY A 275 6.98 3.12 22.72
CA GLY A 275 7.92 2.63 21.70
C GLY A 275 7.28 1.83 20.56
N SER A 276 5.96 1.72 20.51
CA SER A 276 5.19 1.17 19.39
C SER A 276 4.08 2.14 18.98
N TYR A 277 3.44 1.89 17.85
CA TYR A 277 2.28 2.63 17.40
C TYR A 277 1.09 1.69 17.22
N GLY A 278 -0.12 2.23 17.24
CA GLY A 278 -1.32 1.54 16.79
C GLY A 278 -2.45 1.49 17.83
N LEU A 279 -3.55 0.89 17.41
CA LEU A 279 -4.74 0.69 18.23
C LEU A 279 -4.67 -0.61 19.02
N GLU A 280 -5.38 -0.67 20.14
CA GLU A 280 -5.73 -1.94 20.78
C GLU A 280 -7.03 -2.51 20.22
N SER A 281 -7.26 -3.81 20.42
CA SER A 281 -8.46 -4.51 19.93
C SER A 281 -9.76 -3.80 20.31
N ARG A 282 -9.87 -3.31 21.55
CA ARG A 282 -11.06 -2.59 22.03
C ARG A 282 -11.26 -1.26 21.32
N GLU A 283 -10.17 -0.56 21.02
CA GLU A 283 -10.24 0.74 20.34
C GLU A 283 -10.60 0.56 18.88
N LEU A 284 -10.08 -0.47 18.23
CA LEU A 284 -10.45 -0.80 16.86
C LEU A 284 -11.95 -1.18 16.75
N VAL A 285 -12.47 -2.00 17.66
CA VAL A 285 -13.92 -2.26 17.71
C VAL A 285 -14.68 -0.95 17.86
N PHE A 286 -14.25 -0.08 18.77
CA PHE A 286 -14.86 1.22 18.97
C PHE A 286 -14.81 2.12 17.74
N VAL A 287 -13.71 2.10 16.96
CA VAL A 287 -13.62 2.80 15.67
C VAL A 287 -14.65 2.29 14.68
N LEU A 288 -14.77 0.97 14.52
CA LEU A 288 -15.71 0.37 13.57
C LEU A 288 -17.17 0.60 13.98
N ASP A 289 -17.45 0.60 15.28
CA ASP A 289 -18.77 0.92 15.81
C ASP A 289 -19.11 2.41 15.63
N THR A 290 -18.11 3.29 15.77
CA THR A 290 -18.28 4.75 15.64
C THR A 290 -18.49 5.16 14.18
N PHE A 291 -17.80 4.52 13.23
CA PHE A 291 -17.84 4.87 11.82
C PHE A 291 -18.32 3.71 10.94
N PRO A 292 -19.65 3.45 10.91
CA PRO A 292 -20.22 2.30 10.20
C PRO A 292 -20.11 2.38 8.66
N GLN A 293 -19.68 3.53 8.13
CA GLN A 293 -19.47 3.77 6.70
C GLN A 293 -18.00 3.53 6.26
N VAL A 294 -17.09 3.29 7.20
CA VAL A 294 -15.68 3.05 6.86
C VAL A 294 -15.52 1.68 6.22
N ASP A 295 -15.15 1.69 4.95
CA ASP A 295 -14.87 0.50 4.15
C ASP A 295 -13.37 0.37 3.80
N GLU A 296 -12.61 1.46 3.87
CA GLU A 296 -11.15 1.50 3.77
C GLU A 296 -10.48 1.68 5.13
N PHE A 297 -9.64 0.71 5.51
CA PHE A 297 -8.80 0.80 6.70
C PHE A 297 -7.31 0.72 6.34
N ASN A 298 -6.54 1.63 6.93
CA ASN A 298 -5.09 1.69 6.77
C ASN A 298 -4.43 1.33 8.10
N PHE A 299 -3.35 0.54 8.08
CA PHE A 299 -2.49 0.29 9.24
C PHE A 299 -1.04 0.40 8.79
N ALA A 300 -0.18 0.95 9.63
CA ALA A 300 1.24 0.64 9.48
C ALA A 300 1.48 -0.83 9.88
N ALA A 301 2.38 -1.52 9.19
CA ALA A 301 2.65 -2.94 9.39
C ALA A 301 3.09 -3.28 10.83
N GLN A 302 3.68 -2.33 11.57
CA GLN A 302 4.03 -2.48 12.99
C GLN A 302 2.84 -2.32 13.95
N GLU A 303 1.75 -1.70 13.50
CA GLU A 303 0.55 -1.46 14.32
C GLU A 303 -0.31 -2.71 14.40
N MET A 304 -0.26 -3.55 13.36
CA MET A 304 -1.05 -4.76 13.25
C MET A 304 -0.53 -5.87 14.18
N ARG A 305 -0.91 -5.79 15.45
CA ARG A 305 -0.68 -6.83 16.45
C ARG A 305 -1.60 -8.03 16.21
N PRO A 306 -1.18 -9.27 16.52
CA PRO A 306 -2.05 -10.44 16.45
C PRO A 306 -3.38 -10.23 17.16
N ASN A 307 -3.43 -9.61 18.34
CA ASN A 307 -4.70 -9.44 19.04
C ASN A 307 -5.72 -8.53 18.31
N LEU A 308 -5.29 -7.68 17.36
CA LEU A 308 -6.20 -6.82 16.60
C LEU A 308 -7.13 -7.62 15.68
N TYR A 309 -6.72 -8.78 15.16
CA TYR A 309 -7.64 -9.58 14.33
C TYR A 309 -8.89 -10.01 15.10
N ARG A 310 -8.76 -10.24 16.42
CA ARG A 310 -9.90 -10.62 17.25
C ARG A 310 -10.95 -9.53 17.29
N ALA A 311 -10.54 -8.26 17.24
CA ALA A 311 -11.45 -7.12 17.18
C ALA A 311 -12.37 -7.20 15.96
N PHE A 312 -11.79 -7.47 14.78
CA PHE A 312 -12.55 -7.60 13.54
C PHE A 312 -13.52 -8.78 13.56
N SER A 313 -13.13 -9.90 14.18
CA SER A 313 -14.05 -11.04 14.34
C SER A 313 -15.16 -10.81 15.37
N THR A 314 -14.95 -9.89 16.32
CA THR A 314 -15.98 -9.55 17.34
C THR A 314 -16.86 -8.37 16.94
N ALA A 315 -16.43 -7.56 15.97
CA ALA A 315 -17.22 -6.44 15.47
C ALA A 315 -18.51 -6.95 14.82
N VAL A 316 -19.62 -6.24 15.07
CA VAL A 316 -20.98 -6.72 14.72
C VAL A 316 -21.15 -6.95 13.22
N VAL A 317 -20.50 -6.12 12.38
CA VAL A 317 -20.47 -6.29 10.92
C VAL A 317 -19.12 -5.80 10.39
N ASN A 318 -18.28 -6.71 9.92
CA ASN A 318 -17.07 -6.32 9.20
C ASN A 318 -17.44 -5.84 7.79
N ARG A 319 -17.31 -4.55 7.49
CA ARG A 319 -17.61 -3.97 6.16
C ARG A 319 -16.38 -3.58 5.35
N ILE A 320 -15.20 -3.94 5.85
CA ILE A 320 -13.94 -3.49 5.26
C ILE A 320 -13.77 -4.16 3.91
N THR A 321 -13.83 -3.35 2.86
CA THR A 321 -13.57 -3.75 1.48
C THR A 321 -12.12 -3.51 1.11
N THR A 322 -11.44 -2.55 1.73
CA THR A 322 -10.04 -2.21 1.46
C THR A 322 -9.22 -2.21 2.74
N LEU A 323 -8.19 -3.06 2.80
CA LEU A 323 -7.23 -3.09 3.88
C LEU A 323 -5.82 -2.83 3.34
N ASN A 324 -5.23 -1.71 3.74
CA ASN A 324 -3.84 -1.38 3.40
C ASN A 324 -2.95 -1.56 4.63
N LEU A 325 -1.99 -2.50 4.56
CA LEU A 325 -0.96 -2.72 5.56
C LEU A 325 0.35 -2.12 5.05
N LEU A 326 0.54 -0.86 5.40
CA LEU A 326 1.60 0.01 4.91
C LEU A 326 2.96 -0.39 5.49
N PRO A 327 4.03 -0.49 4.69
CA PRO A 327 5.37 -0.74 5.20
C PRO A 327 5.80 0.39 6.13
N VAL A 328 6.48 0.05 7.22
CA VAL A 328 6.98 1.11 8.14
C VAL A 328 8.20 1.81 7.59
N GLN A 329 9.01 1.09 6.81
CA GLN A 329 10.14 1.66 6.09
C GLN A 329 10.15 1.10 4.66
N PRO A 330 10.55 1.90 3.66
CA PRO A 330 10.66 1.46 2.27
C PRO A 330 11.53 0.21 2.11
N GLN A 331 12.54 0.05 2.97
CA GLN A 331 13.51 -1.05 2.95
C GLN A 331 13.10 -2.25 3.81
N THR A 332 11.95 -2.22 4.49
CA THR A 332 11.54 -3.36 5.32
C THR A 332 11.26 -4.55 4.40
N VAL A 333 12.11 -5.57 4.49
CA VAL A 333 12.02 -6.75 3.61
C VAL A 333 10.73 -7.51 3.90
N SER A 334 10.40 -7.69 5.17
CA SER A 334 9.24 -8.44 5.62
C SER A 334 8.86 -8.09 7.07
N THR A 335 7.58 -7.96 7.35
CA THR A 335 7.05 -7.84 8.72
C THR A 335 6.44 -9.18 9.14
N ARG A 336 7.19 -9.93 9.95
CA ARG A 336 6.70 -11.15 10.63
C ARG A 336 5.76 -10.75 11.75
N GLY A 337 4.68 -11.51 11.94
CA GLY A 337 3.71 -11.31 13.03
C GLY A 337 2.37 -10.72 12.61
N ILE A 338 2.22 -10.28 11.35
CA ILE A 338 0.92 -9.92 10.80
C ILE A 338 0.13 -11.21 10.54
N PRO A 339 -1.09 -11.34 11.09
CA PRO A 339 -1.92 -12.54 10.98
C PRO A 339 -2.66 -12.57 9.62
N LEU A 340 -1.94 -12.48 8.49
CA LEU A 340 -2.56 -12.39 7.15
C LEU A 340 -3.51 -13.57 6.87
N ARG A 341 -3.15 -14.78 7.30
CA ARG A 341 -4.03 -15.95 7.19
C ARG A 341 -5.39 -15.69 7.83
N GLN A 342 -5.40 -15.19 9.07
CA GLN A 342 -6.63 -14.89 9.79
C GLN A 342 -7.43 -13.81 9.06
N ILE A 343 -6.79 -12.72 8.62
CA ILE A 343 -7.45 -11.63 7.87
C ILE A 343 -8.15 -12.18 6.63
N LEU A 344 -7.43 -12.92 5.78
CA LEU A 344 -7.96 -13.46 4.53
C LEU A 344 -9.07 -14.50 4.76
N CYS A 345 -9.06 -15.20 5.89
CA CYS A 345 -10.08 -16.18 6.25
C CYS A 345 -11.27 -15.61 7.02
N THR A 346 -11.23 -14.36 7.49
CA THR A 346 -12.34 -13.74 8.24
C THR A 346 -12.99 -12.54 7.55
N PHE A 347 -12.28 -11.84 6.66
CA PHE A 347 -12.82 -10.66 5.99
C PHE A 347 -13.54 -11.05 4.69
N GLU A 348 -14.79 -11.52 4.80
CA GLU A 348 -15.60 -11.97 3.66
C GLU A 348 -15.77 -10.90 2.56
N HIS A 349 -15.93 -9.64 2.96
CA HIS A 349 -16.17 -8.52 2.06
C HIS A 349 -14.91 -7.84 1.53
N LEU A 350 -13.72 -8.37 1.83
CA LEU A 350 -12.47 -7.76 1.40
C LEU A 350 -12.29 -7.87 -0.12
N ILE A 351 -12.19 -6.73 -0.78
CA ILE A 351 -11.99 -6.58 -2.23
C ILE A 351 -10.52 -6.23 -2.53
N HIS A 352 -9.88 -5.43 -1.67
CA HIS A 352 -8.51 -4.98 -1.86
C HIS A 352 -7.68 -5.23 -0.60
N LEU A 353 -6.67 -6.09 -0.70
CA LEU A 353 -5.65 -6.26 0.33
C LEU A 353 -4.30 -5.78 -0.21
N ARG A 354 -3.81 -4.66 0.32
CA ARG A 354 -2.48 -4.13 -0.02
C ARG A 354 -1.53 -4.29 1.15
N ALA A 355 -0.81 -5.40 1.20
CA ALA A 355 0.09 -5.74 2.30
C ALA A 355 1.49 -6.18 1.81
N PRO A 356 2.18 -5.36 1.01
CA PRO A 356 3.37 -5.77 0.27
C PRO A 356 4.53 -6.28 1.13
N THR A 357 4.60 -5.92 2.42
CA THR A 357 5.61 -6.41 3.38
C THR A 357 5.09 -7.45 4.36
N ALA A 358 3.78 -7.68 4.40
CA ALA A 358 3.20 -8.66 5.31
C ALA A 358 3.44 -10.07 4.77
N VAL A 359 3.90 -10.95 5.65
CA VAL A 359 4.29 -12.32 5.29
C VAL A 359 3.08 -13.25 5.38
N TYR A 360 2.77 -13.91 4.27
CA TYR A 360 1.95 -15.11 4.22
C TYR A 360 2.87 -16.32 4.08
N TYR A 361 2.66 -17.35 4.89
CA TYR A 361 3.51 -18.53 4.84
C TYR A 361 3.02 -19.49 3.75
N HIS A 362 3.93 -19.97 2.92
CA HIS A 362 3.61 -20.96 1.88
C HIS A 362 2.92 -22.20 2.46
N GLU A 363 3.33 -22.62 3.65
CA GLU A 363 2.74 -23.75 4.36
C GLU A 363 1.21 -23.58 4.48
N ASP A 364 0.74 -22.36 4.76
CA ASP A 364 -0.69 -22.09 4.89
C ASP A 364 -1.46 -22.18 3.54
N MET A 365 -0.75 -22.32 2.41
CA MET A 365 -1.32 -22.56 1.08
C MET A 365 -1.29 -24.04 0.66
N ASP A 366 -0.46 -24.87 1.31
CA ASP A 366 -0.38 -26.30 1.02
C ASP A 366 -1.49 -27.03 1.77
N LEU A 367 -2.65 -27.18 1.12
CA LEU A 367 -3.82 -27.84 1.71
C LEU A 367 -3.64 -29.35 1.92
N ASN A 368 -2.56 -29.92 1.37
CA ASN A 368 -2.30 -31.35 1.38
C ASN A 368 -1.45 -31.77 2.57
N ASP A 369 -0.55 -30.89 3.02
CA ASP A 369 0.33 -31.16 4.17
C ASP A 369 -0.09 -30.43 5.46
N VAL A 370 -1.38 -30.13 5.63
CA VAL A 370 -1.86 -29.41 6.83
C VAL A 370 -1.47 -30.12 8.13
N LYS A 371 -1.39 -31.47 8.12
CA LYS A 371 -0.95 -32.27 9.28
C LYS A 371 0.56 -32.19 9.52
N GLY A 372 1.41 -32.19 8.48
CA GLY A 372 2.85 -32.03 8.62
C GLY A 372 3.21 -30.64 9.14
N GLN A 373 2.53 -29.61 8.63
CA GLN A 373 2.70 -28.21 9.06
C GLN A 373 2.41 -28.01 10.56
N LEU A 374 1.37 -28.66 11.08
CA LEU A 374 1.05 -28.60 12.51
C LEU A 374 2.09 -29.30 13.38
N ARG A 375 2.82 -30.30 12.85
CA ARG A 375 3.87 -31.03 13.57
C ARG A 375 5.20 -30.30 13.55
N ASP A 376 5.54 -29.66 12.44
CA ASP A 376 6.84 -28.99 12.24
C ASP A 376 6.88 -27.57 12.83
N ARG A 377 5.73 -26.98 13.15
CA ARG A 377 5.63 -25.75 13.96
C ARG A 377 6.03 -25.93 15.43
N LYS A 378 6.70 -27.03 15.80
CA LYS A 378 7.34 -27.18 17.12
C LYS A 378 8.43 -26.11 17.29
N ILE A 379 7.97 -24.95 17.77
CA ILE A 379 8.66 -23.89 18.50
C ILE A 379 10.11 -23.75 18.04
N ARG A 380 10.37 -22.91 17.03
CA ARG A 380 11.68 -22.25 16.94
C ARG A 380 11.85 -21.47 18.25
N PRO A 381 12.77 -21.84 19.14
CA PRO A 381 12.92 -21.19 20.44
C PRO A 381 13.43 -19.74 20.34
N ASP A 382 13.85 -19.31 19.15
CA ASP A 382 14.56 -18.03 18.96
C ASP A 382 13.67 -16.79 18.76
N CYS A 383 12.35 -16.92 18.68
CA CYS A 383 11.48 -15.74 18.77
C CYS A 383 11.18 -15.46 20.24
N SER A 384 12.09 -14.72 20.87
CA SER A 384 12.08 -14.26 22.27
C SER A 384 10.85 -13.48 22.72
N SER A 385 9.87 -13.24 21.83
CA SER A 385 8.53 -12.84 22.24
C SER A 385 7.82 -14.05 22.85
N GLY A 386 7.98 -14.28 24.16
CA GLY A 386 7.44 -15.40 24.95
C GLY A 386 5.90 -15.52 25.01
N ARG A 387 5.21 -15.27 23.90
CA ARG A 387 3.81 -15.60 23.68
C ARG A 387 3.76 -16.91 22.92
N SER A 388 3.69 -18.01 23.67
CA SER A 388 3.24 -19.29 23.15
C SER A 388 1.86 -19.08 22.54
N ASP A 389 1.78 -19.13 21.20
CA ASP A 389 0.49 -19.22 20.54
C ASP A 389 -0.26 -20.41 21.15
N PRO A 390 -1.50 -20.22 21.62
CA PRO A 390 -2.25 -21.29 22.28
C PRO A 390 -2.29 -22.50 21.35
N ARG A 391 -1.83 -23.65 21.84
CA ARG A 391 -1.88 -24.92 21.09
C ARG A 391 -3.35 -25.26 20.84
N ILE A 392 -3.88 -24.90 19.67
CA ILE A 392 -5.25 -25.22 19.30
C ILE A 392 -5.31 -26.74 19.03
N PRO A 393 -6.30 -27.50 19.56
CA PRO A 393 -6.43 -28.96 19.34
C PRO A 393 -6.65 -29.35 17.87
N THR A 394 -6.01 -30.41 17.38
CA THR A 394 -5.95 -30.80 15.94
C THR A 394 -7.32 -31.05 15.28
N ASP A 395 -8.35 -31.41 16.04
CA ASP A 395 -9.63 -31.89 15.50
C ASP A 395 -10.75 -30.84 15.45
N ASP A 396 -10.46 -29.57 15.77
CA ASP A 396 -11.46 -28.51 15.80
C ASP A 396 -11.90 -28.08 14.37
N PRO A 397 -13.18 -28.21 13.98
CA PRO A 397 -13.67 -27.77 12.67
C PRO A 397 -13.50 -26.26 12.42
N ALA A 398 -13.37 -25.44 13.47
CA ALA A 398 -13.02 -24.03 13.34
C ALA A 398 -11.61 -23.83 12.74
N LYS A 399 -10.72 -24.84 12.78
CA LYS A 399 -9.40 -24.80 12.13
C LYS A 399 -9.45 -24.96 10.63
N VAL A 400 -10.36 -25.79 10.12
CA VAL A 400 -10.51 -26.01 8.67
C VAL A 400 -10.84 -24.68 7.98
N HIS A 401 -11.65 -23.85 8.65
CA HIS A 401 -11.98 -22.50 8.20
C HIS A 401 -10.78 -21.54 8.12
N GLN A 402 -9.65 -21.85 8.76
CA GLN A 402 -8.48 -20.97 8.78
C GLN A 402 -7.56 -21.11 7.55
N TYR A 403 -7.84 -22.03 6.63
CA TYR A 403 -7.03 -22.23 5.42
C TYR A 403 -7.76 -21.89 4.13
N ILE A 404 -9.07 -21.66 4.22
CA ILE A 404 -9.92 -21.33 3.09
C ILE A 404 -10.27 -19.85 3.21
N TRP A 405 -9.78 -19.03 2.27
CA TRP A 405 -10.01 -17.58 2.32
C TRP A 405 -11.50 -17.25 2.22
N ALA A 406 -11.99 -16.34 3.05
CA ALA A 406 -13.37 -15.86 3.01
C ALA A 406 -13.56 -14.77 1.93
N CYS A 407 -12.50 -14.01 1.63
CA CYS A 407 -12.51 -12.90 0.67
C CYS A 407 -12.54 -13.37 -0.80
N ARG A 408 -13.68 -13.88 -1.27
CA ARG A 408 -13.83 -14.42 -2.63
C ARG A 408 -13.88 -13.37 -3.73
N GLY A 409 -14.33 -12.16 -3.39
CA GLY A 409 -14.38 -11.00 -4.27
C GLY A 409 -13.07 -10.22 -4.33
N LEU A 410 -11.95 -10.82 -3.93
CA LEU A 410 -10.66 -10.12 -3.88
C LEU A 410 -10.16 -9.80 -5.29
N LYS A 411 -10.10 -8.50 -5.60
CA LYS A 411 -9.61 -7.93 -6.87
C LYS A 411 -8.16 -7.51 -6.79
N THR A 412 -7.69 -7.03 -5.63
CA THR A 412 -6.29 -6.63 -5.45
C THR A 412 -5.66 -7.42 -4.32
N LEU A 413 -4.53 -8.07 -4.59
CA LEU A 413 -3.75 -8.81 -3.61
C LEU A 413 -2.29 -8.43 -3.71
N HIS A 414 -1.79 -7.70 -2.71
CA HIS A 414 -0.37 -7.45 -2.53
C HIS A 414 0.11 -8.14 -1.27
N MET A 415 1.08 -9.05 -1.38
CA MET A 415 1.64 -9.72 -0.20
C MET A 415 3.08 -10.19 -0.43
N THR A 416 3.77 -10.47 0.67
CA THR A 416 5.02 -11.23 0.66
C THR A 416 4.72 -12.68 1.01
N ILE A 417 5.28 -13.64 0.26
CA ILE A 417 5.29 -15.06 0.66
C ILE A 417 6.66 -15.44 1.22
N ASP A 418 6.68 -16.00 2.42
CA ASP A 418 7.88 -16.59 3.06
C ASP A 418 7.66 -18.09 3.30
N ILE A 419 8.70 -18.79 3.74
CA ILE A 419 8.67 -20.20 4.12
C ILE A 419 9.31 -20.34 5.49
N THR A 420 8.75 -21.19 6.33
CA THR A 420 9.34 -21.53 7.63
C THR A 420 10.52 -22.50 7.50
N GLY A 421 10.47 -23.44 6.54
CA GLY A 421 11.53 -24.40 6.21
C GLY A 421 12.69 -23.89 5.33
N SER A 422 13.50 -24.82 4.82
CA SER A 422 14.75 -24.55 4.06
C SER A 422 14.58 -24.49 2.53
N ASP A 423 13.47 -24.96 1.97
CA ASP A 423 13.29 -25.05 0.51
C ASP A 423 12.65 -23.79 -0.09
N SER A 424 13.48 -22.76 -0.31
CA SER A 424 13.01 -21.47 -0.82
C SER A 424 12.63 -21.45 -2.31
N GLY A 425 12.96 -22.47 -3.10
CA GLY A 425 12.98 -22.36 -4.56
C GLY A 425 12.47 -23.57 -5.36
N SER A 426 11.88 -24.57 -4.70
CA SER A 426 11.31 -25.72 -5.38
C SER A 426 10.17 -25.32 -6.34
N PRO A 427 10.07 -25.97 -7.52
CA PRO A 427 8.90 -25.83 -8.37
C PRO A 427 7.60 -26.23 -7.67
N VAL A 428 7.64 -27.19 -6.74
CA VAL A 428 6.46 -27.65 -5.98
C VAL A 428 5.88 -26.50 -5.19
N THR A 429 6.74 -25.78 -4.49
CA THR A 429 6.34 -24.62 -3.70
C THR A 429 5.73 -23.52 -4.57
N SER A 430 6.28 -23.28 -5.76
CA SER A 430 5.71 -22.30 -6.71
C SER A 430 4.36 -22.80 -7.26
N LEU A 431 4.26 -24.10 -7.54
CA LEU A 431 3.04 -24.75 -8.03
C LEU A 431 1.91 -24.66 -7.01
N ILE A 432 2.19 -24.89 -5.73
CA ILE A 432 1.25 -24.70 -4.61
C ILE A 432 0.76 -23.25 -4.60
N ILE A 433 1.66 -22.26 -4.63
CA ILE A 433 1.31 -20.84 -4.57
C ILE A 433 0.39 -20.44 -5.73
N PHE A 434 0.80 -20.71 -6.97
CA PHE A 434 0.03 -20.29 -8.14
C PHE A 434 -1.26 -21.07 -8.29
N GLY A 435 -1.26 -22.37 -7.96
CA GLY A 435 -2.48 -23.20 -7.92
C GLY A 435 -3.46 -22.67 -6.90
N PHE A 436 -3.01 -22.42 -5.67
CA PHE A 436 -3.83 -21.86 -4.59
C PHE A 436 -4.42 -20.51 -4.96
N LEU A 437 -3.60 -19.55 -5.44
CA LEU A 437 -4.07 -18.24 -5.87
C LEU A 437 -5.09 -18.32 -7.01
N SER A 438 -4.83 -19.17 -8.01
CA SER A 438 -5.73 -19.33 -9.17
C SER A 438 -7.12 -19.85 -8.80
N ARG A 439 -7.24 -20.60 -7.70
CA ARG A 439 -8.50 -21.17 -7.21
C ARG A 439 -9.16 -20.29 -6.15
N MET A 440 -8.37 -19.65 -5.29
CA MET A 440 -8.92 -18.90 -4.15
C MET A 440 -9.42 -17.50 -4.52
N CYS A 441 -8.81 -16.86 -5.53
CA CYS A 441 -9.12 -15.49 -5.93
C CYS A 441 -9.48 -15.39 -7.42
N PRO A 442 -10.59 -16.00 -7.89
CA PRO A 442 -10.93 -16.03 -9.32
C PRO A 442 -11.21 -14.64 -9.93
N GLN A 443 -11.55 -13.64 -9.11
CA GLN A 443 -11.82 -12.25 -9.52
C GLN A 443 -10.60 -11.33 -9.40
N LEU A 444 -9.40 -11.89 -9.27
CA LEU A 444 -8.20 -11.08 -9.06
C LEU A 444 -7.84 -10.31 -10.33
N GLU A 445 -7.82 -8.98 -10.22
CA GLU A 445 -7.43 -8.01 -11.25
C GLU A 445 -5.96 -7.61 -11.12
N GLU A 446 -5.46 -7.49 -9.88
CA GLU A 446 -4.10 -7.05 -9.59
C GLU A 446 -3.41 -7.97 -8.56
N LEU A 447 -2.27 -8.54 -8.97
CA LEU A 447 -1.42 -9.38 -8.14
C LEU A 447 -0.04 -8.74 -7.97
N TYR A 448 0.33 -8.39 -6.74
CA TYR A 448 1.70 -8.11 -6.34
C TYR A 448 2.19 -9.20 -5.40
N LEU A 449 3.24 -9.90 -5.81
CA LEU A 449 3.81 -10.99 -5.06
C LEU A 449 5.31 -10.77 -4.85
N LYS A 450 5.71 -10.59 -3.60
CA LYS A 450 7.12 -10.54 -3.20
C LYS A 450 7.53 -11.86 -2.57
N ARG A 451 8.67 -12.43 -2.98
CA ARG A 451 9.21 -13.65 -2.38
C ARG A 451 10.68 -13.82 -2.71
N TRP A 452 11.46 -14.32 -1.76
CA TRP A 452 12.91 -14.53 -1.92
C TRP A 452 13.29 -15.26 -3.22
N ASN A 453 12.60 -16.36 -3.53
CA ASN A 453 12.82 -17.17 -4.73
C ASN A 453 11.49 -17.79 -5.20
N LEU A 454 11.21 -17.69 -6.51
CA LEU A 454 10.07 -18.30 -7.17
C LEU A 454 10.54 -18.97 -8.46
N ASN A 455 10.02 -20.17 -8.71
CA ASN A 455 10.24 -20.86 -9.97
C ASN A 455 9.12 -20.50 -10.94
N LEU A 456 9.40 -19.56 -11.84
CA LEU A 456 8.45 -19.08 -12.84
C LEU A 456 8.39 -19.97 -14.08
N LYS A 457 9.06 -21.13 -14.13
CA LYS A 457 8.95 -22.05 -15.26
C LYS A 457 7.56 -22.69 -15.32
N LEU A 458 7.24 -23.28 -16.47
CA LEU A 458 5.98 -23.98 -16.69
C LEU A 458 5.64 -25.00 -15.58
N TYR A 459 6.60 -25.84 -15.20
CA TYR A 459 6.42 -26.85 -14.12
C TYR A 459 6.40 -26.24 -12.71
N GLY A 460 6.72 -24.96 -12.56
CA GLY A 460 6.50 -24.20 -11.33
C GLY A 460 5.08 -23.64 -11.21
N GLY A 461 4.19 -23.89 -12.19
CA GLY A 461 2.78 -23.53 -12.10
C GLY A 461 2.43 -22.08 -12.43
N PHE A 462 3.38 -21.27 -12.89
CA PHE A 462 3.12 -19.86 -13.23
C PHE A 462 1.97 -19.69 -14.25
N SER A 463 1.81 -20.67 -15.15
CA SER A 463 0.73 -20.71 -16.14
C SER A 463 -0.67 -20.88 -15.54
N LEU A 464 -0.80 -21.32 -14.30
CA LEU A 464 -2.10 -21.46 -13.62
C LEU A 464 -2.81 -20.12 -13.43
N LEU A 465 -2.07 -19.00 -13.45
CA LEU A 465 -2.64 -17.65 -13.43
C LEU A 465 -3.52 -17.35 -14.65
N ALA A 466 -3.43 -18.13 -15.74
CA ALA A 466 -4.36 -18.00 -16.88
C ALA A 466 -5.83 -18.28 -16.53
N ARG A 467 -6.11 -18.90 -15.38
CA ARG A 467 -7.48 -19.08 -14.87
C ARG A 467 -8.10 -17.78 -14.36
N LEU A 468 -7.27 -16.79 -14.00
CA LEU A 468 -7.71 -15.51 -13.47
C LEU A 468 -8.09 -14.59 -14.63
N GLN A 469 -9.30 -14.75 -15.18
CA GLN A 469 -9.72 -14.07 -16.41
C GLN A 469 -9.70 -12.53 -16.31
N GLN A 470 -9.93 -12.01 -15.10
CA GLN A 470 -9.92 -10.58 -14.82
C GLN A 470 -8.52 -10.03 -14.54
N LEU A 471 -7.48 -10.86 -14.55
CA LEU A 471 -6.13 -10.45 -14.17
C LEU A 471 -5.54 -9.49 -15.21
N GLU A 472 -5.40 -8.24 -14.81
CA GLU A 472 -4.86 -7.13 -15.62
C GLU A 472 -3.40 -6.86 -15.29
N ARG A 473 -3.00 -7.00 -14.02
CA ARG A 473 -1.67 -6.56 -13.55
C ARG A 473 -1.01 -7.62 -12.70
N VAL A 474 0.19 -8.04 -13.10
CA VAL A 474 1.03 -8.97 -12.34
C VAL A 474 2.39 -8.34 -12.09
N ARG A 475 2.77 -8.23 -10.82
CA ARG A 475 4.11 -7.83 -10.39
C ARG A 475 4.70 -8.88 -9.46
N ILE A 476 5.83 -9.46 -9.86
CA ILE A 476 6.56 -10.45 -9.06
C ILE A 476 7.92 -9.86 -8.69
N VAL A 477 8.20 -9.78 -7.39
CA VAL A 477 9.49 -9.29 -6.85
C VAL A 477 10.23 -10.46 -6.22
N MET A 478 11.44 -10.73 -6.70
CA MET A 478 12.33 -11.78 -6.23
C MET A 478 13.70 -11.24 -5.84
N GLU A 479 14.35 -11.87 -4.85
CA GLU A 479 15.71 -11.50 -4.46
C GLU A 479 16.77 -12.22 -5.30
N TYR A 480 16.44 -13.41 -5.81
CA TYR A 480 17.32 -14.23 -6.62
C TYR A 480 16.89 -14.24 -8.09
N HIS A 481 17.78 -14.77 -8.94
CA HIS A 481 17.52 -14.89 -10.38
C HIS A 481 16.20 -15.63 -10.64
N SER A 482 15.30 -14.99 -11.39
CA SER A 482 14.10 -15.64 -11.91
C SER A 482 14.48 -16.85 -12.75
N ARG A 483 13.97 -18.02 -12.39
CA ARG A 483 13.96 -19.18 -13.28
C ARG A 483 12.77 -19.01 -14.23
N MET A 484 12.93 -18.20 -15.27
CA MET A 484 11.91 -17.98 -16.29
C MET A 484 12.49 -18.28 -17.67
N ASP A 485 11.74 -19.00 -18.49
CA ASP A 485 12.03 -19.27 -19.88
C ASP A 485 10.83 -18.90 -20.76
N GLU A 486 10.98 -18.95 -22.08
CA GLU A 486 9.91 -18.61 -23.02
C GLU A 486 8.68 -19.54 -22.86
N ALA A 487 8.91 -20.80 -22.47
CA ALA A 487 7.82 -21.76 -22.23
C ALA A 487 6.90 -21.34 -21.06
N ALA A 488 7.43 -20.61 -20.08
CA ALA A 488 6.66 -20.01 -19.00
C ALA A 488 5.66 -18.94 -19.44
N LEU A 489 5.81 -18.38 -20.65
CA LEU A 489 4.95 -17.31 -21.18
C LEU A 489 3.87 -17.84 -22.13
N LEU A 490 3.80 -19.15 -22.36
CA LEU A 490 2.80 -19.74 -23.28
C LEU A 490 1.36 -19.52 -22.82
N TRP A 491 1.14 -19.22 -21.53
CA TRP A 491 -0.19 -18.95 -20.98
C TRP A 491 -0.75 -17.57 -21.33
N ILE A 492 0.09 -16.61 -21.73
CA ILE A 492 -0.36 -15.29 -22.21
C ILE A 492 -0.54 -15.25 -23.72
N HIS A 493 -0.23 -16.33 -24.45
CA HIS A 493 -0.33 -16.39 -25.90
C HIS A 493 -1.80 -16.39 -26.37
N PRO A 494 -2.27 -15.42 -27.18
CA PRO A 494 -3.66 -15.34 -27.63
C PRO A 494 -4.07 -16.48 -28.53
N ASP A 495 -3.21 -16.84 -29.48
CA ASP A 495 -3.57 -17.89 -30.41
C ASP A 495 -3.66 -19.25 -29.72
N PRO A 496 -4.61 -20.11 -30.11
CA PRO A 496 -4.62 -21.49 -29.66
C PRO A 496 -3.29 -22.17 -30.05
N PRO A 497 -2.84 -23.20 -29.31
CA PRO A 497 -1.62 -23.92 -29.67
C PRO A 497 -1.67 -24.39 -31.12
N SER A 498 -0.57 -24.18 -31.83
CA SER A 498 -0.43 -24.56 -33.23
C SER A 498 -0.53 -26.08 -33.41
N ILE A 499 -0.68 -26.56 -34.66
CA ILE A 499 -0.66 -28.00 -34.95
C ILE A 499 0.63 -28.63 -34.43
N TRP A 500 1.76 -27.93 -34.57
CA TRP A 500 3.05 -28.39 -34.07
C TRP A 500 3.09 -28.46 -32.55
N ASP A 501 2.57 -27.45 -31.85
CA ASP A 501 2.50 -27.46 -30.39
C ASP A 501 1.66 -28.64 -29.87
N ARG A 502 0.54 -28.93 -30.55
CA ARG A 502 -0.31 -30.09 -30.25
C ARG A 502 0.38 -31.42 -30.56
N PHE A 503 1.18 -31.48 -31.61
CA PHE A 503 1.97 -32.66 -31.97
C PHE A 503 3.06 -32.94 -30.94
N VAL A 504 3.74 -31.90 -30.44
CA VAL A 504 4.79 -32.01 -29.42
C VAL A 504 4.22 -32.14 -28.00
N TYR A 505 2.94 -31.77 -27.79
CA TYR A 505 2.29 -31.78 -26.48
C TYR A 505 2.44 -33.09 -25.69
N PRO A 506 2.23 -34.31 -26.26
CA PRO A 506 2.43 -35.55 -25.50
C PRO A 506 3.84 -35.70 -24.95
N ILE A 507 4.86 -35.27 -25.72
CA ILE A 507 6.27 -35.29 -25.29
C ILE A 507 6.49 -34.28 -24.16
N LEU A 508 6.01 -33.05 -24.33
CA LEU A 508 6.11 -32.01 -23.31
C LEU A 508 5.41 -32.42 -22.01
N ARG A 509 4.19 -32.96 -22.11
CA ARG A 509 3.41 -33.49 -21.00
C ARG A 509 4.18 -34.58 -20.27
N HIS A 510 4.73 -35.57 -20.99
CA HIS A 510 5.54 -36.63 -20.40
C HIS A 510 6.81 -36.10 -19.72
N GLN A 511 7.49 -35.13 -20.33
CA GLN A 511 8.66 -34.48 -19.70
C GLN A 511 8.31 -33.74 -18.41
N ILE A 512 7.15 -33.09 -18.35
CA ILE A 512 6.66 -32.39 -17.15
C ILE A 512 6.28 -33.40 -16.07
N VAL A 513 5.56 -34.46 -16.41
CA VAL A 513 5.25 -35.56 -15.49
C VAL A 513 6.53 -36.14 -14.90
N ASN A 514 7.49 -36.59 -15.72
CA ASN A 514 8.75 -37.18 -15.23
C ASN A 514 9.61 -36.18 -14.43
N ARG A 515 9.45 -34.86 -14.65
CA ARG A 515 10.14 -33.84 -13.85
C ARG A 515 9.46 -33.63 -12.51
N LEU A 516 8.13 -33.58 -12.52
CA LEU A 516 7.35 -33.44 -11.29
C LEU A 516 7.53 -34.70 -10.44
N GLU A 517 7.32 -35.90 -10.99
CA GLU A 517 7.61 -37.17 -10.31
C GLU A 517 8.99 -37.15 -9.65
N ARG A 518 10.07 -36.81 -10.36
CA ARG A 518 11.41 -36.71 -9.76
C ARG A 518 11.57 -35.68 -8.64
N VAL A 519 10.79 -34.60 -8.66
CA VAL A 519 10.80 -33.60 -7.58
C VAL A 519 9.94 -34.05 -6.40
N TYR A 520 8.88 -34.82 -6.66
CA TYR A 520 8.02 -35.43 -5.65
C TYR A 520 8.51 -36.81 -5.18
N ASP A 521 9.50 -37.43 -5.83
CA ASP A 521 10.06 -38.74 -5.48
C ASP A 521 10.72 -38.65 -4.10
N GLY A 522 9.94 -39.01 -3.08
CA GLY A 522 10.25 -38.83 -1.65
C GLY A 522 9.03 -38.38 -0.82
N VAL A 523 8.08 -37.70 -1.47
CA VAL A 523 6.74 -37.39 -0.96
C VAL A 523 5.80 -38.43 -1.55
N SER A 524 5.60 -39.55 -0.87
CA SER A 524 4.68 -40.60 -1.33
C SER A 524 3.31 -39.98 -1.62
N LEU A 525 2.94 -39.88 -2.90
CA LEU A 525 1.57 -39.66 -3.36
C LEU A 525 0.78 -40.90 -2.96
N ALA A 526 0.42 -41.00 -1.68
CA ALA A 526 -0.52 -42.01 -1.25
C ALA A 526 -1.86 -41.66 -1.90
N GLU A 527 -2.11 -42.25 -3.08
CA GLU A 527 -3.32 -42.14 -3.92
C GLU A 527 -4.64 -42.44 -3.16
N GLY A 528 -4.60 -42.76 -1.86
CA GLY A 528 -5.74 -43.20 -1.07
C GLY A 528 -6.25 -42.28 0.05
N THR A 529 -5.63 -41.13 0.35
CA THR A 529 -5.97 -40.38 1.58
C THR A 529 -6.60 -39.00 1.42
N MET A 530 -6.77 -38.46 0.21
CA MET A 530 -7.35 -37.13 0.01
C MET A 530 -8.84 -37.11 -0.31
N THR A 531 -9.40 -38.21 -0.83
CA THR A 531 -10.84 -38.47 -0.82
C THR A 531 -11.32 -38.60 0.62
N GLY A 532 -11.68 -37.46 1.23
CA GLY A 532 -12.09 -37.34 2.63
C GLY A 532 -11.33 -36.26 3.43
N SER A 533 -10.46 -35.45 2.79
CA SER A 533 -9.95 -34.25 3.48
C SER A 533 -11.10 -33.27 3.69
N LYS A 534 -11.41 -32.96 4.95
CA LYS A 534 -12.45 -31.97 5.34
C LYS A 534 -12.27 -30.62 4.64
N LEU A 535 -11.03 -30.25 4.27
CA LEU A 535 -10.75 -29.03 3.51
C LEU A 535 -11.26 -29.10 2.07
N VAL A 536 -11.09 -30.25 1.42
CA VAL A 536 -11.57 -30.47 0.04
C VAL A 536 -13.09 -30.51 0.02
N GLU A 537 -13.70 -31.24 0.96
CA GLU A 537 -15.17 -31.26 1.14
C GLU A 537 -15.72 -29.85 1.36
N ARG A 538 -15.11 -29.07 2.25
CA ARG A 538 -15.51 -27.68 2.50
C ARG A 538 -15.29 -26.78 1.29
N GLY A 539 -14.20 -26.99 0.55
CA GLY A 539 -13.96 -26.33 -0.72
C GLY A 539 -15.13 -26.54 -1.68
N HIS A 540 -15.58 -27.79 -1.83
CA HIS A 540 -16.72 -28.13 -2.67
C HIS A 540 -18.04 -27.53 -2.18
N GLU A 541 -18.29 -27.50 -0.87
CA GLU A 541 -19.45 -26.80 -0.29
C GLU A 541 -19.48 -25.31 -0.63
N LEU A 542 -18.30 -24.70 -0.79
CA LEU A 542 -18.12 -23.30 -1.19
C LEU A 542 -17.99 -23.14 -2.72
N GLY A 543 -18.24 -24.19 -3.50
CA GLY A 543 -18.20 -24.16 -4.96
C GLY A 543 -16.78 -24.14 -5.57
N MET A 544 -15.76 -24.60 -4.84
CA MET A 544 -14.39 -24.66 -5.32
C MET A 544 -13.85 -26.09 -5.37
N ASP A 545 -13.09 -26.40 -6.41
CA ASP A 545 -12.29 -27.62 -6.46
C ASP A 545 -10.89 -27.36 -5.89
N LEU A 546 -10.69 -27.80 -4.64
CA LEU A 546 -9.40 -27.71 -3.94
C LEU A 546 -8.61 -29.03 -4.01
N SER A 547 -9.17 -30.08 -4.64
CA SER A 547 -8.62 -31.46 -4.57
C SER A 547 -7.25 -31.61 -5.24
N LYS A 548 -6.91 -30.71 -6.16
CA LYS A 548 -5.68 -30.76 -6.96
C LYS A 548 -4.67 -29.65 -6.62
N ILE A 549 -4.98 -28.74 -5.69
CA ILE A 549 -4.09 -27.62 -5.40
C ILE A 549 -2.71 -28.15 -4.98
N GLY A 550 -1.66 -27.62 -5.61
CA GLY A 550 -0.29 -28.03 -5.29
C GLY A 550 0.13 -29.39 -5.83
N TYR A 551 -0.70 -30.01 -6.66
CA TYR A 551 -0.39 -31.28 -7.30
C TYR A 551 -0.07 -31.12 -8.80
N PRO A 552 0.76 -32.01 -9.38
CA PRO A 552 1.01 -32.06 -10.82
C PRO A 552 -0.26 -32.06 -11.67
N GLU A 553 -1.31 -32.73 -11.20
CA GLU A 553 -2.61 -32.87 -11.86
C GLU A 553 -3.24 -31.51 -12.17
N ASP A 554 -3.07 -30.49 -11.32
CA ASP A 554 -3.65 -29.17 -11.56
C ASP A 554 -3.01 -28.47 -12.76
N LEU A 555 -1.67 -28.59 -12.88
CA LEU A 555 -0.94 -28.11 -14.04
C LEU A 555 -1.29 -28.93 -15.30
N LEU A 556 -1.34 -30.25 -15.18
CA LEU A 556 -1.66 -31.14 -16.30
C LEU A 556 -3.08 -30.94 -16.81
N GLU A 557 -4.04 -30.66 -15.93
CA GLU A 557 -5.41 -30.30 -16.30
C GLU A 557 -5.45 -29.00 -17.10
N TRP A 558 -4.75 -27.97 -16.64
CA TRP A 558 -4.61 -26.71 -17.39
C TRP A 558 -3.99 -26.94 -18.77
N MET A 559 -2.90 -27.73 -18.82
CA MET A 559 -2.25 -28.08 -20.08
C MET A 559 -3.18 -28.88 -21.00
N ASP A 560 -3.87 -29.89 -20.49
CA ASP A 560 -4.81 -30.71 -21.26
C ASP A 560 -5.95 -29.82 -21.82
N ALA A 561 -6.47 -28.89 -21.04
CA ALA A 561 -7.48 -27.92 -21.50
C ALA A 561 -6.96 -26.96 -22.57
N ARG A 562 -5.69 -26.57 -22.50
CA ARG A 562 -5.05 -25.65 -23.46
C ARG A 562 -4.69 -26.34 -24.78
N TYR A 563 -4.11 -27.54 -24.73
CA TYR A 563 -3.52 -28.22 -25.88
C TYR A 563 -4.44 -29.27 -26.53
N ARG A 564 -5.44 -29.84 -25.83
CA ARG A 564 -6.36 -30.80 -26.45
C ARG A 564 -7.44 -30.10 -27.25
N THR A 565 -7.61 -30.50 -28.50
CA THR A 565 -8.71 -30.06 -29.36
C THR A 565 -10.06 -30.60 -28.89
N THR A 566 -11.06 -29.71 -28.82
CA THR A 566 -12.47 -30.05 -28.60
C THR A 566 -13.11 -30.83 -29.76
N ALA A 567 -12.41 -30.97 -30.90
CA ALA A 567 -12.93 -31.58 -32.12
C ALA A 567 -13.23 -33.09 -32.00
N THR A 568 -12.65 -33.81 -31.03
CA THR A 568 -12.77 -35.27 -30.96
C THR A 568 -13.80 -35.79 -29.94
N THR A 569 -14.44 -34.93 -29.15
CA THR A 569 -15.32 -35.34 -28.03
C THR A 569 -16.80 -34.98 -28.19
N ALA A 570 -17.26 -34.61 -29.39
CA ALA A 570 -18.67 -34.30 -29.64
C ALA A 570 -19.66 -35.49 -29.46
N ALA A 571 -19.19 -36.69 -29.10
CA ALA A 571 -19.99 -37.91 -29.04
C ALA A 571 -20.28 -38.44 -27.61
N THR A 572 -19.79 -37.81 -26.53
CA THR A 572 -20.01 -38.30 -25.16
C THR A 572 -20.85 -37.32 -24.34
N THR A 573 -22.11 -37.70 -24.10
CA THR A 573 -23.25 -36.94 -23.56
C THR A 573 -23.22 -36.63 -22.05
N ALA A 574 -22.05 -36.40 -21.43
CA ALA A 574 -21.99 -36.04 -20.01
C ALA A 574 -21.99 -34.51 -19.81
N PRO A 575 -23.00 -33.92 -19.13
CA PRO A 575 -23.20 -32.49 -19.01
C PRO A 575 -22.45 -31.91 -17.79
N HIS A 576 -21.13 -32.07 -17.73
CA HIS A 576 -20.35 -31.26 -16.80
C HIS A 576 -19.93 -29.96 -17.50
N PRO A 577 -20.25 -28.77 -16.94
CA PRO A 577 -19.81 -27.49 -17.47
C PRO A 577 -18.29 -27.40 -17.28
N ARG A 578 -17.54 -27.93 -18.24
CA ARG A 578 -16.11 -27.64 -18.34
C ARG A 578 -16.03 -26.16 -18.67
N GLU A 579 -15.61 -25.36 -17.69
CA GLU A 579 -15.14 -23.99 -17.91
C GLU A 579 -14.12 -24.03 -19.04
N THR A 580 -14.56 -23.70 -20.25
CA THR A 580 -13.64 -23.64 -21.37
C THR A 580 -12.71 -22.45 -21.12
N LEU A 581 -11.43 -22.73 -20.92
CA LEU A 581 -10.26 -21.80 -20.87
C LEU A 581 -10.10 -20.97 -22.18
N ARG A 582 -11.20 -20.58 -22.80
CA ARG A 582 -11.23 -19.81 -24.05
C ARG A 582 -10.85 -18.36 -23.83
N ASN A 583 -11.05 -17.84 -22.62
CA ASN A 583 -10.73 -16.46 -22.31
C ASN A 583 -9.34 -16.42 -21.68
N LEU A 584 -8.41 -15.79 -22.39
CA LEU A 584 -7.17 -15.35 -21.78
C LEU A 584 -7.45 -14.32 -20.68
N PRO A 585 -6.54 -14.18 -19.70
CA PRO A 585 -6.58 -13.07 -18.76
C PRO A 585 -6.47 -11.73 -19.50
N ASN A 586 -7.17 -10.71 -18.99
CA ASN A 586 -7.12 -9.30 -19.44
C ASN A 586 -5.77 -8.59 -19.18
N LEU A 587 -4.67 -9.35 -19.15
CA LEU A 587 -3.35 -8.88 -18.77
C LEU A 587 -2.90 -7.68 -19.62
N GLU A 588 -2.60 -6.58 -18.93
CA GLU A 588 -2.07 -5.32 -19.45
C GLU A 588 -0.60 -5.13 -19.02
N LEU A 589 -0.26 -5.52 -17.78
CA LEU A 589 1.06 -5.32 -17.20
C LEU A 589 1.62 -6.64 -16.64
N LEU A 590 2.82 -7.01 -17.10
CA LEU A 590 3.60 -8.10 -16.51
C LEU A 590 4.99 -7.59 -16.12
N TRP A 591 5.21 -7.45 -14.82
CA TRP A 591 6.45 -6.97 -14.23
C TRP A 591 7.14 -8.08 -13.43
N ILE A 592 8.40 -8.38 -13.78
CA ILE A 592 9.26 -9.28 -13.01
C ILE A 592 10.52 -8.56 -12.54
N GLU A 593 10.66 -8.39 -11.23
CA GLU A 593 11.79 -7.73 -10.59
C GLU A 593 12.69 -8.77 -9.91
N CYS A 594 13.99 -8.77 -10.22
CA CYS A 594 14.99 -9.59 -9.53
C CYS A 594 16.11 -8.70 -8.99
N ALA A 595 16.36 -8.75 -7.67
CA ALA A 595 17.42 -7.96 -7.04
C ALA A 595 18.81 -8.26 -7.61
N LYS A 596 19.04 -9.51 -8.03
CA LYS A 596 20.22 -9.92 -8.80
C LYS A 596 19.80 -10.10 -10.26
N PRO A 597 19.98 -9.09 -11.14
CA PRO A 597 19.61 -9.24 -12.53
C PRO A 597 20.42 -10.38 -13.15
N GLY A 598 19.74 -11.27 -13.88
CA GLY A 598 20.42 -12.21 -14.76
C GLY A 598 21.19 -11.48 -15.87
N GLY A 599 21.94 -12.21 -16.68
CA GLY A 599 22.61 -11.63 -17.84
C GLY A 599 21.62 -10.85 -18.72
N LYS A 600 21.95 -9.61 -19.10
CA LYS A 600 21.07 -8.69 -19.86
C LYS A 600 20.37 -9.34 -21.06
N GLY A 601 20.99 -10.36 -21.67
CA GLY A 601 20.43 -11.12 -22.77
C GLY A 601 19.14 -11.88 -22.46
N SER A 602 18.96 -12.44 -21.25
CA SER A 602 17.74 -13.21 -20.94
C SER A 602 16.51 -12.31 -20.83
N ALA A 603 16.64 -11.16 -20.16
CA ALA A 603 15.56 -10.19 -20.01
C ALA A 603 15.13 -9.62 -21.37
N GLN A 604 16.08 -9.26 -22.23
CA GLN A 604 15.77 -8.76 -23.57
C GLN A 604 15.11 -9.83 -24.45
N ARG A 605 15.54 -11.10 -24.35
CA ARG A 605 14.92 -12.22 -25.05
C ARG A 605 13.48 -12.43 -24.63
N LEU A 606 13.20 -12.48 -23.32
CA LEU A 606 11.84 -12.63 -22.79
C LEU A 606 10.96 -11.44 -23.21
N LYS A 607 11.48 -10.21 -23.13
CA LYS A 607 10.76 -9.03 -23.61
C LYS A 607 10.40 -9.14 -25.09
N THR A 608 11.37 -9.46 -25.93
CA THR A 608 11.16 -9.65 -27.38
C THR A 608 10.13 -10.75 -27.64
N HIS A 609 10.14 -11.82 -26.83
CA HIS A 609 9.15 -12.88 -26.91
C HIS A 609 7.74 -12.39 -26.54
N VAL A 610 7.57 -11.64 -25.44
CA VAL A 610 6.26 -11.06 -25.06
C VAL A 610 5.76 -10.06 -26.11
N ASP A 611 6.63 -9.14 -26.55
CA ASP A 611 6.30 -8.15 -27.60
C ASP A 611 5.83 -8.85 -28.89
N LYS A 612 6.37 -10.04 -29.19
CA LYS A 612 5.96 -10.87 -30.34
C LYS A 612 4.61 -11.55 -30.13
N ILE A 613 4.38 -12.19 -28.99
CA ILE A 613 3.18 -13.03 -28.79
C ILE A 613 1.96 -12.22 -28.32
N ARG A 614 2.18 -11.11 -27.62
CA ARG A 614 1.12 -10.27 -27.05
C ARG A 614 1.60 -8.82 -26.89
N PRO A 615 1.68 -8.03 -27.99
CA PRO A 615 2.25 -6.68 -27.99
C PRO A 615 1.48 -5.68 -27.11
N VAL A 616 0.23 -5.98 -26.73
CA VAL A 616 -0.57 -5.15 -25.82
C VAL A 616 -0.12 -5.28 -24.36
N VAL A 617 0.63 -6.33 -23.99
CA VAL A 617 1.14 -6.50 -22.62
C VAL A 617 2.42 -5.71 -22.46
N HIS A 618 2.40 -4.74 -21.55
CA HIS A 618 3.60 -4.03 -21.13
C HIS A 618 4.47 -4.94 -20.25
N PHE A 619 5.48 -5.56 -20.86
CA PHE A 619 6.43 -6.41 -20.14
C PHE A 619 7.62 -5.62 -19.61
N GLN A 620 7.88 -5.75 -18.30
CA GLN A 620 9.05 -5.18 -17.65
C GLN A 620 9.84 -6.25 -16.89
N MET A 621 11.17 -6.21 -17.03
CA MET A 621 12.06 -7.09 -16.29
C MET A 621 13.30 -6.34 -15.82
N ASN A 622 13.62 -6.43 -14.52
CA ASN A 622 14.84 -5.88 -13.89
C ASN A 622 15.11 -4.39 -14.15
N LYS A 623 14.08 -3.58 -14.40
CA LYS A 623 14.23 -2.13 -14.43
C LYS A 623 14.22 -1.61 -12.99
N GLU A 624 15.18 -0.74 -12.65
CA GLU A 624 15.08 0.06 -11.43
C GLU A 624 13.70 0.73 -11.39
N PRO A 625 12.98 0.65 -10.28
CA PRO A 625 11.64 1.20 -10.18
C PRO A 625 11.73 2.72 -10.37
N LYS A 626 11.38 3.18 -11.57
CA LYS A 626 10.89 4.54 -11.82
C LYS A 626 9.37 4.60 -11.71
N ASP A 627 8.77 3.55 -11.16
CA ASP A 627 7.33 3.44 -11.07
C ASP A 627 6.85 4.34 -9.96
N ASP A 628 6.45 5.53 -10.40
CA ASP A 628 5.71 6.47 -9.61
C ASP A 628 4.51 5.76 -8.97
N PHE A 629 3.87 4.72 -9.50
CA PHE A 629 2.72 4.11 -8.79
C PHE A 629 3.08 3.51 -7.43
N PHE A 630 4.20 2.78 -7.31
CA PHE A 630 4.59 2.18 -6.02
C PHE A 630 5.17 3.23 -5.06
N TYR A 631 5.98 4.15 -5.58
CA TYR A 631 6.46 5.29 -4.79
C TYR A 631 5.31 6.22 -4.39
N THR A 632 4.37 6.50 -5.28
CA THR A 632 3.24 7.41 -5.06
C THR A 632 2.19 6.75 -4.20
N THR A 633 1.88 5.46 -4.34
CA THR A 633 0.97 4.76 -3.41
C THR A 633 1.61 4.66 -2.03
N LEU A 634 2.89 4.31 -1.91
CA LEU A 634 3.58 4.25 -0.60
C LEU A 634 4.04 5.60 -0.03
N GLN A 635 4.11 6.68 -0.83
CA GLN A 635 4.34 8.06 -0.37
C GLN A 635 3.03 8.83 -0.16
N GLN A 636 1.93 8.42 -0.78
CA GLN A 636 0.61 9.00 -0.55
C GLN A 636 -0.01 8.50 0.75
N TYR A 637 0.50 7.43 1.33
CA TYR A 637 0.23 6.98 2.69
C TYR A 637 1.51 7.06 3.53
#